data_AF-A0A7X7B9Q2-F1
#
_entry.id   AF-A0A7X7B9Q2-F1
#
_cell.length_a   1.000
_cell.length_b   1.000
_cell.length_c   1.000
_cell.angle_alpha   90.00
_cell.angle_beta   90.00
_cell.angle_gamma   90.00
#
_symmetry.space_group_name_H-M   'P 1'
#
loop_
_entity.id
_entity.type
_entity.pdbx_description
1 polymer ?
#
loop_
_entity_poly.entity_id
_entity_poly.type
_entity_poly.pdbx_seq_one_letter_code
_entity_poly.pdbx_strand_id
1 'polypeptide(L)'
;MAIQALSTTAQMALQPAGEGSAEAPYQISQLGHLVWMDETVSQSSNVHYRLMNDIDVAETVPVEEEEKFRGIGDDFSVVKFMGYFDGAGHSIRNLSLRQWGNSGGLFGTLGPGSVVENLALIGCRIVGSGGDTGAIADANCGGVIRHCLVAAYMGGVRVGGIVCVQESGRIERCTVTGCVTARYDPDSGEIYGGNVGGVVYELMGGTVTQCYSTAYLTDVSAFGSKGGFVWGAWPSGEMSDSYWDMDTAGTSSSACYVAPDAETGVGGRSSADMRRQATFAGWDFENTWAIEEDRSTPYLRAFPPPFYLSVLTNGAGRVEIDPLKAFYQPGEVVKLTAWSDAPGFVFARWNGGASNQLSTVTTVTMDGHRMLEAVFVMATDVSTVEELQAINNNMSGTYRLAQDIDATATAAWNDGAGFAPLELDGQRFTGIFDGNGHVVRGLAVNRPESAGIGLFSEVGAGAIIRRLTLVDGTVSGYAGVGGLAAIVYGGRLEECGADCFVSGEGRDIGGLVGLLRSGSLVNCHTTGSVRGRDYVGGLIGMASEGFNVVEHCYAMGPVEGINYVGGLIGTCEWNFMIDQCFATGPVKGEYRIGGLVGQLDPLMVRRSFAVGSVFGTERLAGVLGGLFGNSPSSLGMEPGEPAVAGECYAAGRLITDDNESGLTSHSYSYPAMYWDMEVGGKWHSSGGPNRLTAQMKQRSTFVDWDFENVWDIGEGVSYPFLRESGEGFRLNVVAVGDGHVEVSPRTARYAPGEKVMLTAVPASNSVMLACWTGDVADEDLRVTTVTMDIHKTVVAEFSPAIDIVTVEELQLIGSGAEYPENGCYRLTHDIDASATAAWNDGAGFIPCRLSNGGVLDGQSHQIKGLSINNPPHYPWAGLISGLEPKCVIRNLGLSSCSVAGYDAGSLAGLVFGGGRIVRCFAEASVTGAEFAGGLVGRLEGTIANSYAVGHISSASGLAGGAVGAVGWNGRLLRSYAAATVAGGAGGGLVGQNDFIAERASEASFWDMQASGCEASACGEGKSTADMRLRTTFTGWDFSTVWGIDEGVGYPFLWFTHLSLPVDTPSGCAPEYAAWAAAHTNIWGTADFSVLPWADFSTAWLLDERPAAGFAGSAGFAVSRFELGDEEILVELALTVGGAAKQGPLNGWLAVEGLNELGGTWETVAAQQPSDVPLSFMSGSASVVFTRPAGFRFFRPVVRMSGGGGTALRAPAPTP
;
A
#
# COMPACT_ATOMS: atom_id res chain seq x y z
N MET A 1 -28.01 38.99 -35.34
CA MET A 1 -28.09 39.13 -36.81
C MET A 1 -26.94 38.36 -37.44
N ALA A 2 -27.21 37.09 -37.72
CA ALA A 2 -26.57 36.22 -38.71
C ALA A 2 -27.39 34.91 -38.68
N ILE A 3 -28.70 35.08 -38.89
CA ILE A 3 -29.66 34.00 -39.08
C ILE A 3 -29.96 34.07 -40.58
N GLN A 4 -29.89 32.93 -41.28
CA GLN A 4 -29.90 32.74 -42.73
C GLN A 4 -28.51 32.73 -43.40
N ALA A 5 -27.83 31.58 -43.34
CA ALA A 5 -27.16 30.95 -44.50
C ALA A 5 -26.36 29.73 -44.03
N LEU A 6 -26.97 28.54 -44.06
CA LEU A 6 -26.38 27.21 -44.33
C LEU A 6 -27.37 26.11 -43.89
N SER A 7 -28.54 26.08 -44.54
CA SER A 7 -29.40 24.89 -44.58
C SER A 7 -29.25 24.23 -45.96
N THR A 8 -28.15 23.53 -46.21
CA THR A 8 -27.96 22.77 -47.46
C THR A 8 -27.08 21.54 -47.25
N THR A 9 -27.59 20.59 -46.48
CA THR A 9 -27.62 19.16 -46.85
C THR A 9 -28.90 18.60 -46.25
N ALA A 10 -30.04 18.99 -46.83
CA ALA A 10 -31.24 18.18 -46.70
C ALA A 10 -30.86 16.78 -47.20
N GLN A 11 -30.90 15.78 -46.32
CA GLN A 11 -30.76 14.38 -46.67
C GLN A 11 -31.89 14.03 -47.66
N MET A 12 -31.61 14.12 -48.95
CA MET A 12 -32.62 13.83 -49.96
C MET A 12 -32.86 12.32 -49.95
N ALA A 13 -34.09 11.91 -49.68
CA ALA A 13 -34.58 10.61 -50.03
C ALA A 13 -34.13 10.24 -51.45
N LEU A 14 -33.34 9.17 -51.56
CA LEU A 14 -32.80 8.70 -52.81
C LEU A 14 -33.48 7.40 -53.19
N GLN A 15 -34.20 7.41 -54.31
CA GLN A 15 -34.85 6.20 -54.80
C GLN A 15 -33.80 5.12 -55.12
N PRO A 16 -33.89 3.93 -54.50
CA PRO A 16 -33.01 2.82 -54.77
C PRO A 16 -33.28 2.21 -56.16
N ALA A 17 -32.27 1.55 -56.73
CA ALA A 17 -32.44 0.75 -57.93
C ALA A 17 -33.36 -0.46 -57.65
N GLY A 18 -34.09 -0.93 -58.66
CA GLY A 18 -35.11 -1.98 -58.53
C GLY A 18 -36.52 -1.43 -58.75
N GLU A 19 -37.51 -2.33 -58.80
CA GLU A 19 -38.93 -1.98 -58.96
C GLU A 19 -39.79 -2.46 -57.78
N GLY A 20 -39.15 -3.10 -56.78
CA GLY A 20 -39.82 -3.61 -55.59
C GLY A 20 -40.54 -4.93 -55.79
N SER A 21 -40.32 -5.63 -56.91
CA SER A 21 -40.80 -7.00 -57.13
C SER A 21 -39.87 -8.02 -56.47
N ALA A 22 -40.32 -9.26 -56.27
CA ALA A 22 -39.47 -10.31 -55.71
C ALA A 22 -38.23 -10.63 -56.58
N GLU A 23 -38.33 -10.43 -57.89
CA GLU A 23 -37.27 -10.69 -58.88
C GLU A 23 -36.32 -9.49 -59.03
N ALA A 24 -36.80 -8.27 -58.75
CA ALA A 24 -36.04 -7.03 -58.79
C ALA A 24 -36.35 -6.16 -57.55
N PRO A 25 -35.92 -6.62 -56.34
CA PRO A 25 -36.16 -5.90 -55.11
C PRO A 25 -35.44 -4.55 -55.14
N TYR A 26 -35.96 -3.59 -54.37
CA TYR A 26 -35.27 -2.32 -54.14
C TYR A 26 -33.94 -2.56 -53.41
N GLN A 27 -32.84 -2.11 -54.01
CA GLN A 27 -31.47 -2.32 -53.56
C GLN A 27 -31.05 -1.23 -52.57
N ILE A 28 -30.93 -1.61 -51.29
CA ILE A 28 -30.61 -0.70 -50.19
C ILE A 28 -29.11 -0.81 -49.88
N SER A 29 -28.37 0.29 -50.04
CA SER A 29 -26.90 0.29 -49.93
C SER A 29 -26.33 1.48 -49.14
N GLN A 30 -27.20 2.43 -48.75
CA GLN A 30 -26.82 3.68 -48.08
C GLN A 30 -28.02 4.28 -47.33
N LEU A 31 -27.74 5.18 -46.39
CA LEU A 31 -28.76 5.81 -45.54
C LEU A 31 -29.86 6.50 -46.35
N GLY A 32 -29.53 7.18 -47.45
CA GLY A 32 -30.52 7.87 -48.30
C GLY A 32 -31.60 6.95 -48.90
N HIS A 33 -31.31 5.65 -49.08
CA HIS A 33 -32.31 4.67 -49.53
C HIS A 33 -33.27 4.27 -48.40
N LEU A 34 -32.79 4.24 -47.14
CA LEU A 34 -33.63 4.01 -45.96
C LEU A 34 -34.56 5.21 -45.71
N VAL A 35 -34.05 6.44 -45.86
CA VAL A 35 -34.86 7.67 -45.81
C VAL A 35 -35.96 7.65 -46.88
N TRP A 36 -35.61 7.26 -48.11
CA TRP A 36 -36.61 7.10 -49.17
C TRP A 36 -37.66 6.04 -48.86
N MET A 37 -37.25 4.92 -48.24
CA MET A 37 -38.16 3.85 -47.87
C MET A 37 -39.18 4.29 -46.81
N ASP A 38 -38.76 5.12 -45.86
CA ASP A 38 -39.69 5.74 -44.91
C ASP A 38 -40.70 6.66 -45.62
N GLU A 39 -40.24 7.57 -46.50
CA GLU A 39 -41.10 8.50 -47.23
C GLU A 39 -42.08 7.82 -48.21
N THR A 40 -41.76 6.62 -48.68
CA THR A 40 -42.53 5.91 -49.71
C THR A 40 -43.26 4.68 -49.22
N VAL A 41 -43.24 4.42 -47.91
CA VAL A 41 -43.94 3.28 -47.31
C VAL A 41 -45.44 3.41 -47.62
N SER A 42 -45.91 2.56 -48.52
CA SER A 42 -47.30 2.54 -49.00
C SER A 42 -47.91 1.17 -48.75
N GLN A 43 -49.23 1.15 -48.53
CA GLN A 43 -50.08 0.07 -48.01
C GLN A 43 -50.16 -1.21 -48.89
N SER A 44 -49.12 -1.57 -49.64
CA SER A 44 -49.06 -2.73 -50.53
C SER A 44 -48.24 -3.88 -49.93
N SER A 45 -48.81 -5.08 -49.89
CA SER A 45 -48.20 -6.27 -49.26
C SER A 45 -47.11 -6.98 -50.07
N ASN A 46 -46.69 -6.43 -51.21
CA ASN A 46 -45.83 -7.12 -52.19
C ASN A 46 -44.52 -6.40 -52.54
N VAL A 47 -44.12 -5.37 -51.79
CA VAL A 47 -42.89 -4.62 -52.07
C VAL A 47 -41.69 -5.29 -51.41
N HIS A 48 -40.64 -5.58 -52.17
CA HIS A 48 -39.42 -6.26 -51.71
C HIS A 48 -38.22 -5.32 -51.69
N TYR A 49 -37.46 -5.38 -50.59
CA TYR A 49 -36.25 -4.62 -50.32
C TYR A 49 -35.12 -5.58 -49.96
N ARG A 50 -33.89 -5.27 -50.39
CA ARG A 50 -32.71 -6.08 -50.08
C ARG A 50 -31.51 -5.21 -49.77
N LEU A 51 -30.83 -5.46 -48.66
CA LEU A 51 -29.52 -4.86 -48.40
C LEU A 51 -28.46 -5.45 -49.33
N MET A 52 -27.59 -4.58 -49.84
CA MET A 52 -26.50 -4.96 -50.76
C MET A 52 -25.12 -4.96 -50.09
N ASN A 53 -25.01 -4.31 -48.94
CA ASN A 53 -23.79 -4.14 -48.16
C ASN A 53 -24.15 -3.69 -46.74
N ASP A 54 -23.18 -3.79 -45.84
CA ASP A 54 -23.26 -3.12 -44.54
C ASP A 54 -23.40 -1.61 -44.72
N ILE A 55 -24.26 -1.00 -43.92
CA ILE A 55 -24.47 0.45 -43.90
C ILE A 55 -23.99 0.97 -42.54
N ASP A 56 -22.86 1.68 -42.53
CA ASP A 56 -22.38 2.39 -41.35
C ASP A 56 -22.80 3.86 -41.41
N VAL A 57 -23.65 4.27 -40.47
CA VAL A 57 -24.25 5.62 -40.48
C VAL A 57 -23.26 6.69 -39.96
N ALA A 58 -22.20 6.28 -39.25
CA ALA A 58 -21.26 7.21 -38.61
C ALA A 58 -20.44 8.06 -39.60
N GLU A 59 -20.18 7.58 -40.83
CA GLU A 59 -19.34 8.28 -41.82
C GLU A 59 -20.07 9.39 -42.59
N THR A 60 -21.39 9.54 -42.44
CA THR A 60 -22.22 10.31 -43.38
C THR A 60 -22.93 11.53 -42.79
N VAL A 61 -22.80 11.82 -41.49
CA VAL A 61 -23.52 12.94 -40.85
C VAL A 61 -22.68 13.67 -39.78
N PRO A 62 -22.58 15.02 -39.81
CA PRO A 62 -21.96 15.80 -38.73
C PRO A 62 -22.68 15.57 -37.39
N VAL A 63 -21.88 15.50 -36.32
CA VAL A 63 -22.27 14.96 -35.01
C VAL A 63 -23.33 15.82 -34.27
N GLU A 64 -23.53 17.09 -34.61
CA GLU A 64 -24.18 18.08 -33.72
C GLU A 64 -25.70 18.33 -33.89
N GLU A 65 -26.42 17.68 -34.81
CA GLU A 65 -27.90 17.83 -34.90
C GLU A 65 -28.61 16.51 -34.55
N GLU A 66 -29.52 16.53 -33.57
CA GLU A 66 -30.06 15.33 -32.90
C GLU A 66 -31.31 14.69 -33.55
N GLU A 67 -31.72 15.14 -34.74
CA GLU A 67 -32.89 14.60 -35.45
C GLU A 67 -32.48 14.09 -36.84
N LYS A 68 -32.27 12.76 -36.99
CA LYS A 68 -31.53 12.22 -38.16
C LYS A 68 -32.19 11.09 -38.96
N PHE A 69 -33.18 10.35 -38.44
CA PHE A 69 -33.96 9.36 -39.20
C PHE A 69 -35.20 8.95 -38.40
N ARG A 70 -36.38 8.90 -39.05
CA ARG A 70 -37.61 8.33 -38.46
C ARG A 70 -37.71 6.86 -38.88
N GLY A 71 -38.20 6.02 -37.98
CA GLY A 71 -38.48 4.62 -38.25
C GLY A 71 -39.49 4.47 -39.38
N ILE A 72 -39.33 3.40 -40.16
CA ILE A 72 -40.07 3.16 -41.40
C ILE A 72 -41.52 2.82 -41.06
N GLY A 73 -42.45 3.71 -41.45
CA GLY A 73 -43.89 3.53 -41.20
C GLY A 73 -44.36 4.00 -39.82
N ASP A 74 -43.80 5.10 -39.32
CA ASP A 74 -43.99 5.65 -37.97
C ASP A 74 -45.15 6.67 -37.81
N ASP A 75 -45.87 7.06 -38.86
CA ASP A 75 -46.97 8.04 -38.70
C ASP A 75 -48.24 7.39 -38.12
N PHE A 76 -48.43 7.55 -36.80
CA PHE A 76 -49.68 7.46 -36.05
C PHE A 76 -50.67 6.39 -36.56
N SER A 77 -50.48 5.13 -36.17
CA SER A 77 -51.46 4.02 -36.23
C SER A 77 -52.15 3.67 -37.56
N VAL A 78 -51.87 4.35 -38.68
CA VAL A 78 -52.57 4.10 -39.97
C VAL A 78 -51.73 3.33 -41.00
N VAL A 79 -50.39 3.40 -40.95
CA VAL A 79 -49.53 2.77 -41.98
C VAL A 79 -48.66 1.66 -41.37
N LYS A 80 -49.07 0.40 -41.56
CA LYS A 80 -48.25 -0.78 -41.23
C LYS A 80 -47.26 -1.06 -42.34
N PHE A 81 -46.03 -1.45 -42.01
CA PHE A 81 -45.14 -2.07 -42.98
C PHE A 81 -45.69 -3.44 -43.37
N MET A 82 -45.97 -3.62 -44.66
CA MET A 82 -46.52 -4.87 -45.22
C MET A 82 -45.58 -5.50 -46.26
N GLY A 83 -44.34 -5.03 -46.39
CA GLY A 83 -43.37 -5.48 -47.38
C GLY A 83 -42.44 -6.61 -46.91
N TYR A 84 -41.50 -6.97 -47.77
CA TYR A 84 -40.44 -7.94 -47.52
C TYR A 84 -39.08 -7.22 -47.46
N PHE A 85 -38.39 -7.31 -46.33
CA PHE A 85 -37.06 -6.72 -46.15
C PHE A 85 -36.04 -7.83 -45.84
N ASP A 86 -35.16 -8.11 -46.79
CA ASP A 86 -34.04 -9.06 -46.62
C ASP A 86 -32.73 -8.30 -46.40
N GLY A 87 -32.21 -8.38 -45.19
CA GLY A 87 -30.90 -7.84 -44.85
C GLY A 87 -29.75 -8.59 -45.52
N ALA A 88 -30.00 -9.76 -46.12
CA ALA A 88 -29.03 -10.55 -46.87
C ALA A 88 -27.72 -10.88 -46.10
N GLY A 89 -27.77 -10.88 -44.76
CA GLY A 89 -26.60 -11.08 -43.91
C GLY A 89 -25.76 -9.81 -43.68
N HIS A 90 -26.29 -8.63 -44.01
CA HIS A 90 -25.64 -7.34 -43.79
C HIS A 90 -26.13 -6.64 -42.53
N SER A 91 -25.28 -5.75 -42.03
CA SER A 91 -25.54 -4.95 -40.83
C SER A 91 -25.86 -3.48 -41.15
N ILE A 92 -26.77 -2.89 -40.37
CA ILE A 92 -26.91 -1.44 -40.23
C ILE A 92 -26.26 -1.07 -38.91
N ARG A 93 -25.28 -0.16 -38.96
CA ARG A 93 -24.41 0.17 -37.83
C ARG A 93 -24.49 1.63 -37.43
N ASN A 94 -24.36 1.90 -36.13
CA ASN A 94 -24.28 3.24 -35.55
C ASN A 94 -25.47 4.17 -35.89
N LEU A 95 -26.63 3.59 -36.22
CA LEU A 95 -27.85 4.35 -36.50
C LEU A 95 -28.44 4.87 -35.18
N SER A 96 -28.75 6.17 -35.11
CA SER A 96 -29.47 6.77 -33.98
C SER A 96 -30.91 7.09 -34.37
N LEU A 97 -31.87 6.49 -33.66
CA LEU A 97 -33.30 6.71 -33.78
C LEU A 97 -33.82 7.37 -32.50
N ARG A 98 -34.36 8.58 -32.62
CA ARG A 98 -35.03 9.29 -31.52
C ARG A 98 -36.41 9.74 -32.01
N GLN A 99 -37.47 9.13 -31.50
CA GLN A 99 -38.83 9.40 -31.95
C GLN A 99 -39.66 10.04 -30.83
N TRP A 100 -40.41 11.09 -31.19
CA TRP A 100 -41.32 11.80 -30.32
C TRP A 100 -42.72 11.18 -30.43
N GLY A 101 -43.19 10.45 -29.41
CA GLY A 101 -44.50 9.79 -29.41
C GLY A 101 -44.48 8.33 -28.94
N ASN A 102 -45.38 7.51 -29.50
CA ASN A 102 -45.68 6.16 -29.03
C ASN A 102 -44.82 5.03 -29.62
N SER A 103 -43.87 5.35 -30.51
CA SER A 103 -43.19 4.41 -31.41
C SER A 103 -41.67 4.65 -31.41
N GLY A 104 -40.86 3.60 -31.43
CA GLY A 104 -39.40 3.59 -31.28
C GLY A 104 -38.76 2.32 -31.86
N GLY A 105 -38.65 2.22 -33.19
CA GLY A 105 -38.04 1.07 -33.88
C GLY A 105 -37.62 1.36 -35.32
N LEU A 106 -36.80 0.48 -35.93
CA LEU A 106 -36.43 0.63 -37.36
C LEU A 106 -37.67 0.60 -38.26
N PHE A 107 -38.66 -0.21 -37.90
CA PHE A 107 -39.99 -0.23 -38.47
C PHE A 107 -41.01 0.17 -37.40
N GLY A 108 -42.10 0.86 -37.77
CA GLY A 108 -43.18 1.18 -36.82
C GLY A 108 -43.96 -0.08 -36.43
N THR A 109 -45.00 -0.42 -37.21
CA THR A 109 -45.79 -1.65 -37.00
C THR A 109 -45.67 -2.60 -38.19
N LEU A 110 -45.36 -3.87 -37.93
CA LEU A 110 -45.39 -4.94 -38.94
C LEU A 110 -46.81 -5.48 -39.10
N GLY A 111 -47.34 -5.43 -40.33
CA GLY A 111 -48.68 -5.93 -40.66
C GLY A 111 -48.67 -7.37 -41.20
N PRO A 112 -49.85 -7.97 -41.43
CA PRO A 112 -49.97 -9.31 -41.99
C PRO A 112 -49.27 -9.44 -43.35
N GLY A 113 -48.42 -10.46 -43.50
CA GLY A 113 -47.68 -10.73 -44.73
C GLY A 113 -46.32 -10.00 -44.83
N SER A 114 -45.98 -9.15 -43.87
CA SER A 114 -44.64 -8.55 -43.81
C SER A 114 -43.57 -9.56 -43.37
N VAL A 115 -42.35 -9.37 -43.87
CA VAL A 115 -41.18 -10.16 -43.48
C VAL A 115 -39.98 -9.23 -43.28
N VAL A 116 -39.27 -9.39 -42.17
CA VAL A 116 -37.95 -8.81 -41.93
C VAL A 116 -37.00 -9.95 -41.60
N GLU A 117 -35.95 -10.13 -42.40
CA GLU A 117 -35.03 -11.23 -42.20
C GLU A 117 -33.56 -10.90 -42.45
N ASN A 118 -32.66 -11.72 -41.90
CA ASN A 118 -31.22 -11.69 -42.15
C ASN A 118 -30.60 -10.31 -41.95
N LEU A 119 -31.03 -9.57 -40.92
CA LEU A 119 -30.61 -8.20 -40.63
C LEU A 119 -29.92 -8.09 -39.28
N ALA A 120 -28.76 -7.43 -39.23
CA ALA A 120 -28.11 -7.05 -37.98
C ALA A 120 -28.18 -5.55 -37.71
N LEU A 121 -28.54 -5.15 -36.49
CA LEU A 121 -28.42 -3.78 -35.99
C LEU A 121 -27.29 -3.75 -34.96
N ILE A 122 -26.17 -3.07 -35.23
CA ILE A 122 -24.96 -3.11 -34.37
C ILE A 122 -24.53 -1.70 -33.99
N GLY A 123 -24.35 -1.43 -32.70
CA GLY A 123 -23.96 -0.11 -32.21
C GLY A 123 -25.05 0.95 -32.39
N CYS A 124 -26.28 0.55 -32.71
CA CYS A 124 -27.40 1.46 -32.93
C CYS A 124 -27.96 1.97 -31.59
N ARG A 125 -28.48 3.20 -31.58
CA ARG A 125 -29.14 3.82 -30.43
C ARG A 125 -30.61 4.08 -30.77
N ILE A 126 -31.54 3.39 -30.11
CA ILE A 126 -32.97 3.38 -30.46
C ILE A 126 -33.80 3.80 -29.26
N VAL A 127 -34.44 4.97 -29.35
CA VAL A 127 -34.94 5.69 -28.18
C VAL A 127 -36.34 6.29 -28.50
N GLY A 128 -37.46 5.63 -28.10
CA GLY A 128 -38.86 6.20 -28.15
C GLY A 128 -39.38 7.01 -26.93
N SER A 129 -39.69 8.32 -27.08
CA SER A 129 -39.78 9.31 -25.98
C SER A 129 -41.03 9.33 -25.10
N GLY A 130 -42.06 8.55 -25.45
CA GLY A 130 -43.28 8.46 -24.65
C GLY A 130 -44.06 7.14 -24.77
N GLY A 131 -43.54 6.11 -25.45
CA GLY A 131 -44.27 4.86 -25.66
C GLY A 131 -43.43 3.60 -25.89
N ASP A 132 -43.94 2.74 -26.77
CA ASP A 132 -43.42 1.41 -27.09
C ASP A 132 -42.12 1.50 -27.89
N THR A 133 -41.12 0.70 -27.55
CA THR A 133 -39.81 0.72 -28.22
C THR A 133 -39.34 -0.71 -28.47
N GLY A 134 -39.02 -1.01 -29.72
CA GLY A 134 -38.43 -2.28 -30.13
C GLY A 134 -37.42 -2.07 -31.25
N ALA A 135 -36.25 -2.69 -31.17
CA ALA A 135 -35.16 -2.35 -32.10
C ALA A 135 -35.51 -2.60 -33.58
N ILE A 136 -36.15 -3.73 -33.87
CA ILE A 136 -36.61 -4.04 -35.23
C ILE A 136 -37.95 -3.37 -35.49
N ALA A 137 -38.94 -3.57 -34.61
CA ALA A 137 -40.24 -2.94 -34.77
C ALA A 137 -40.92 -2.63 -33.44
N ASP A 138 -41.85 -1.68 -33.40
CA ASP A 138 -42.63 -1.42 -32.19
C ASP A 138 -43.61 -2.54 -31.91
N ALA A 139 -44.39 -2.90 -32.93
CA ALA A 139 -45.41 -3.91 -32.83
C ALA A 139 -45.37 -4.88 -34.01
N ASN A 140 -45.54 -6.16 -33.72
CA ASN A 140 -45.73 -7.20 -34.72
C ASN A 140 -47.18 -7.72 -34.71
N CYS A 141 -47.94 -7.32 -35.71
CA CYS A 141 -49.35 -7.64 -35.90
C CYS A 141 -49.54 -8.60 -37.09
N GLY A 142 -48.80 -9.72 -37.12
CA GLY A 142 -48.95 -10.77 -38.14
C GLY A 142 -47.80 -10.88 -39.14
N GLY A 143 -46.67 -10.21 -38.90
CA GLY A 143 -45.44 -10.32 -39.67
C GLY A 143 -44.50 -11.45 -39.21
N VAL A 144 -43.42 -11.65 -39.96
CA VAL A 144 -42.34 -12.60 -39.64
C VAL A 144 -41.03 -11.86 -39.45
N ILE A 145 -40.42 -11.97 -38.28
CA ILE A 145 -39.06 -11.50 -38.02
C ILE A 145 -38.17 -12.74 -37.84
N ARG A 146 -37.10 -12.88 -38.64
CA ARG A 146 -36.23 -14.07 -38.51
C ARG A 146 -34.76 -13.85 -38.86
N HIS A 147 -33.88 -14.60 -38.22
CA HIS A 147 -32.42 -14.47 -38.43
C HIS A 147 -31.91 -13.03 -38.23
N CYS A 148 -32.46 -12.33 -37.23
CA CYS A 148 -32.07 -10.95 -36.95
C CYS A 148 -31.21 -10.87 -35.69
N LEU A 149 -30.18 -10.03 -35.73
CA LEU A 149 -29.29 -9.75 -34.60
C LEU A 149 -29.44 -8.29 -34.18
N VAL A 150 -29.70 -8.04 -32.90
CA VAL A 150 -29.74 -6.69 -32.34
C VAL A 150 -28.66 -6.58 -31.29
N ALA A 151 -27.64 -5.76 -31.55
CA ALA A 151 -26.57 -5.38 -30.65
C ALA A 151 -26.62 -3.86 -30.44
N ALA A 152 -27.65 -3.38 -29.72
CA ALA A 152 -28.06 -1.98 -29.70
C ALA A 152 -28.31 -1.46 -28.27
N TYR A 153 -28.38 -0.14 -28.13
CA TYR A 153 -28.91 0.54 -26.96
C TYR A 153 -30.37 0.89 -27.22
N MET A 154 -31.27 0.43 -26.36
CA MET A 154 -32.71 0.63 -26.49
C MET A 154 -33.27 1.35 -25.26
N GLY A 155 -34.02 2.44 -25.46
CA GLY A 155 -34.56 3.25 -24.37
C GLY A 155 -36.00 3.71 -24.58
N GLY A 156 -36.90 3.41 -23.65
CA GLY A 156 -38.33 3.76 -23.74
C GLY A 156 -39.08 3.49 -22.44
N VAL A 157 -40.39 3.79 -22.39
CA VAL A 157 -41.22 3.46 -21.21
C VAL A 157 -41.58 1.96 -21.20
N ARG A 158 -41.83 1.40 -22.39
CA ARG A 158 -42.09 -0.02 -22.62
C ARG A 158 -41.11 -0.49 -23.67
N VAL A 159 -40.19 -1.40 -23.32
CA VAL A 159 -39.06 -1.72 -24.20
C VAL A 159 -38.87 -3.21 -24.35
N GLY A 160 -38.79 -3.67 -25.60
CA GLY A 160 -38.42 -5.02 -25.95
C GLY A 160 -37.19 -5.05 -26.86
N GLY A 161 -36.35 -6.07 -26.70
CA GLY A 161 -35.09 -6.20 -27.45
C GLY A 161 -35.24 -6.31 -28.98
N ILE A 162 -36.29 -6.96 -29.47
CA ILE A 162 -36.61 -7.12 -30.90
C ILE A 162 -37.87 -6.31 -31.24
N VAL A 163 -38.95 -6.55 -30.50
CA VAL A 163 -40.20 -5.79 -30.61
C VAL A 163 -40.74 -5.40 -29.25
N CYS A 164 -41.48 -4.30 -29.17
CA CYS A 164 -42.22 -4.00 -27.95
C CYS A 164 -43.42 -4.95 -27.81
N VAL A 165 -44.38 -4.91 -28.74
CA VAL A 165 -45.61 -5.70 -28.65
C VAL A 165 -45.64 -6.80 -29.71
N GLN A 166 -45.84 -8.04 -29.30
CA GLN A 166 -46.03 -9.19 -30.17
C GLN A 166 -47.51 -9.62 -30.09
N GLU A 167 -48.34 -9.15 -31.03
CA GLU A 167 -49.77 -9.45 -31.07
C GLU A 167 -50.09 -10.73 -31.84
N SER A 168 -49.41 -10.97 -32.97
CA SER A 168 -49.55 -12.16 -33.80
C SER A 168 -48.38 -12.28 -34.78
N GLY A 169 -48.24 -13.41 -35.46
CA GLY A 169 -47.10 -13.68 -36.36
C GLY A 169 -45.99 -14.48 -35.67
N ARG A 170 -44.75 -14.32 -36.14
CA ARG A 170 -43.61 -15.14 -35.68
C ARG A 170 -42.33 -14.33 -35.52
N ILE A 171 -41.63 -14.56 -34.42
CA ILE A 171 -40.24 -14.16 -34.23
C ILE A 171 -39.43 -15.45 -34.07
N GLU A 172 -38.50 -15.72 -34.98
CA GLU A 172 -37.73 -16.96 -34.95
C GLU A 172 -36.24 -16.73 -35.20
N ARG A 173 -35.38 -17.40 -34.42
CA ARG A 173 -33.92 -17.36 -34.62
C ARG A 173 -33.32 -15.96 -34.56
N CYS A 174 -33.70 -15.18 -33.54
CA CYS A 174 -33.21 -13.83 -33.34
C CYS A 174 -32.42 -13.69 -32.04
N THR A 175 -31.46 -12.76 -32.02
CA THR A 175 -30.60 -12.52 -30.85
C THR A 175 -30.65 -11.08 -30.41
N VAL A 176 -30.60 -10.85 -29.10
CA VAL A 176 -30.45 -9.52 -28.52
C VAL A 176 -29.22 -9.48 -27.63
N THR A 177 -28.30 -8.59 -27.95
CA THR A 177 -27.13 -8.22 -27.15
C THR A 177 -27.12 -6.68 -26.99
N GLY A 178 -26.31 -6.16 -26.07
CA GLY A 178 -26.27 -4.71 -25.78
C GLY A 178 -27.09 -4.32 -24.55
N CYS A 179 -27.78 -3.19 -24.58
CA CYS A 179 -28.46 -2.60 -23.41
C CYS A 179 -29.93 -2.33 -23.72
N VAL A 180 -30.84 -2.93 -22.93
CA VAL A 180 -32.28 -2.64 -22.97
C VAL A 180 -32.64 -1.93 -21.68
N THR A 181 -32.98 -0.65 -21.76
CA THR A 181 -33.27 0.16 -20.58
C THR A 181 -34.67 0.74 -20.62
N ALA A 182 -35.36 0.68 -19.48
CA ALA A 182 -36.46 1.61 -19.22
C ALA A 182 -35.88 3.03 -19.20
N ARG A 183 -36.59 4.00 -19.75
CA ARG A 183 -36.01 5.29 -20.15
C ARG A 183 -35.63 6.19 -18.96
N TYR A 184 -34.39 6.67 -19.06
CA TYR A 184 -33.88 7.98 -18.67
C TYR A 184 -33.87 8.87 -19.92
N ASP A 185 -34.49 10.06 -19.89
CA ASP A 185 -34.39 11.02 -20.99
C ASP A 185 -33.11 11.86 -20.81
N PRO A 186 -32.10 11.70 -21.70
CA PRO A 186 -30.79 12.32 -21.53
C PRO A 186 -30.78 13.85 -21.64
N ASP A 187 -31.82 14.46 -22.21
CA ASP A 187 -31.86 15.92 -22.42
C ASP A 187 -32.59 16.63 -21.27
N SER A 188 -33.60 15.97 -20.69
CA SER A 188 -34.40 16.51 -19.59
C SER A 188 -33.95 16.01 -18.21
N GLY A 189 -33.18 14.92 -18.16
CA GLY A 189 -32.76 14.28 -16.92
C GLY A 189 -33.91 13.61 -16.15
N GLU A 190 -35.11 13.50 -16.73
CA GLU A 190 -36.28 12.93 -16.06
C GLU A 190 -36.29 11.38 -16.11
N ILE A 191 -36.64 10.78 -14.97
CA ILE A 191 -36.82 9.34 -14.78
C ILE A 191 -38.32 9.03 -14.87
N TYR A 192 -38.71 8.26 -15.88
CA TYR A 192 -40.06 7.72 -15.99
C TYR A 192 -40.02 6.24 -15.59
N GLY A 193 -40.92 5.80 -14.70
CA GLY A 193 -41.04 4.37 -14.35
C GLY A 193 -41.41 3.56 -15.59
N GLY A 194 -40.52 2.67 -16.01
CA GLY A 194 -40.68 1.90 -17.26
C GLY A 194 -40.38 0.42 -17.04
N ASN A 195 -40.84 -0.39 -17.99
CA ASN A 195 -40.81 -1.83 -17.90
C ASN A 195 -40.10 -2.43 -19.12
N VAL A 196 -39.26 -3.45 -18.91
CA VAL A 196 -38.41 -4.02 -19.98
C VAL A 196 -38.54 -5.53 -20.11
N GLY A 197 -38.49 -6.01 -21.35
CA GLY A 197 -38.37 -7.42 -21.71
C GLY A 197 -37.16 -7.67 -22.60
N GLY A 198 -36.37 -8.71 -22.30
CA GLY A 198 -35.09 -8.95 -22.98
C GLY A 198 -35.16 -9.21 -24.48
N VAL A 199 -36.28 -9.72 -25.00
CA VAL A 199 -36.55 -9.93 -26.43
C VAL A 199 -37.85 -9.26 -26.86
N VAL A 200 -38.91 -9.44 -26.07
CA VAL A 200 -40.22 -8.83 -26.32
C VAL A 200 -40.69 -8.12 -25.07
N TYR A 201 -41.30 -6.95 -25.16
CA TYR A 201 -41.93 -6.37 -23.97
C TYR A 201 -43.21 -7.13 -23.62
N GLU A 202 -44.22 -7.11 -24.49
CA GLU A 202 -45.51 -7.76 -24.24
C GLU A 202 -45.83 -8.82 -25.32
N LEU A 203 -45.98 -10.08 -24.90
CA LEU A 203 -46.36 -11.19 -25.75
C LEU A 203 -47.86 -11.45 -25.62
N MET A 204 -48.66 -10.81 -26.47
CA MET A 204 -50.11 -10.96 -26.52
C MET A 204 -50.55 -12.17 -27.37
N GLY A 205 -49.81 -12.47 -28.45
CA GLY A 205 -50.10 -13.60 -29.33
C GLY A 205 -49.04 -13.92 -30.38
N GLY A 206 -49.16 -15.08 -31.04
CA GLY A 206 -48.16 -15.55 -32.01
C GLY A 206 -47.01 -16.32 -31.34
N THR A 207 -45.88 -16.50 -32.05
CA THR A 207 -44.79 -17.39 -31.59
C THR A 207 -43.44 -16.67 -31.49
N VAL A 208 -42.67 -16.99 -30.44
CA VAL A 208 -41.26 -16.60 -30.27
C VAL A 208 -40.43 -17.87 -30.07
N THR A 209 -39.57 -18.22 -31.03
CA THR A 209 -38.89 -19.53 -31.06
C THR A 209 -37.42 -19.46 -31.44
N GLN A 210 -36.57 -20.27 -30.81
CA GLN A 210 -35.11 -20.27 -31.06
C GLN A 210 -34.46 -18.88 -30.92
N CYS A 211 -34.96 -18.04 -30.00
CA CYS A 211 -34.42 -16.71 -29.77
C CYS A 211 -33.63 -16.67 -28.47
N TYR A 212 -32.69 -15.73 -28.34
CA TYR A 212 -32.07 -15.49 -27.03
C TYR A 212 -31.71 -14.03 -26.76
N SER A 213 -31.57 -13.69 -25.48
CA SER A 213 -31.07 -12.39 -25.03
C SER A 213 -29.89 -12.54 -24.06
N THR A 214 -28.79 -11.85 -24.34
CA THR A 214 -27.70 -11.57 -23.40
C THR A 214 -27.63 -10.07 -23.12
N ALA A 215 -28.73 -9.36 -23.36
CA ALA A 215 -28.79 -7.92 -23.13
C ALA A 215 -28.71 -7.62 -21.64
N TYR A 216 -28.04 -6.52 -21.32
CA TYR A 216 -28.08 -5.94 -19.99
C TYR A 216 -29.42 -5.22 -19.82
N LEU A 217 -30.21 -5.64 -18.82
CA LEU A 217 -31.53 -5.08 -18.56
C LEU A 217 -31.47 -4.12 -17.37
N THR A 218 -31.63 -2.82 -17.63
CA THR A 218 -31.67 -1.79 -16.59
C THR A 218 -33.07 -1.27 -16.34
N ASP A 219 -33.37 -1.13 -15.06
CA ASP A 219 -34.53 -0.43 -14.54
C ASP A 219 -34.02 0.80 -13.79
N VAL A 220 -34.58 1.96 -14.11
CA VAL A 220 -34.08 3.25 -13.61
C VAL A 220 -34.97 3.81 -12.49
N SER A 221 -35.95 3.04 -12.00
CA SER A 221 -36.84 3.51 -10.94
C SER A 221 -37.11 2.46 -9.86
N ALA A 222 -37.46 2.92 -8.65
CA ALA A 222 -37.92 2.06 -7.56
C ALA A 222 -39.26 1.32 -7.84
N PHE A 223 -39.87 1.52 -9.02
CA PHE A 223 -41.20 1.02 -9.41
C PHE A 223 -41.24 0.30 -10.75
N GLY A 224 -40.13 0.23 -11.49
CA GLY A 224 -40.09 -0.50 -12.75
C GLY A 224 -40.02 -2.00 -12.50
N SER A 225 -40.09 -2.76 -13.59
CA SER A 225 -39.87 -4.20 -13.52
C SER A 225 -39.29 -4.76 -14.80
N LYS A 226 -38.47 -5.81 -14.66
CA LYS A 226 -37.77 -6.47 -15.76
C LYS A 226 -38.12 -7.95 -15.83
N GLY A 227 -38.44 -8.42 -17.02
CA GLY A 227 -38.48 -9.85 -17.32
C GLY A 227 -37.33 -10.21 -18.26
N GLY A 228 -36.63 -11.29 -17.93
CA GLY A 228 -35.39 -11.69 -18.60
C GLY A 228 -35.54 -11.96 -20.08
N PHE A 229 -36.72 -12.42 -20.52
CA PHE A 229 -37.01 -12.73 -21.91
C PHE A 229 -38.22 -11.94 -22.45
N VAL A 230 -39.33 -11.96 -21.72
CA VAL A 230 -40.48 -11.06 -21.96
C VAL A 230 -40.79 -10.25 -20.73
N TRP A 231 -41.44 -9.09 -20.83
CA TRP A 231 -41.99 -8.45 -19.63
C TRP A 231 -43.35 -9.05 -19.22
N GLY A 232 -44.28 -9.15 -20.18
CA GLY A 232 -45.64 -9.66 -19.98
C GLY A 232 -46.00 -10.79 -20.95
N ALA A 233 -46.65 -11.85 -20.47
CA ALA A 233 -47.10 -12.99 -21.27
C ALA A 233 -48.62 -13.24 -21.15
N TRP A 234 -49.29 -13.46 -22.28
CA TRP A 234 -50.73 -13.71 -22.40
C TRP A 234 -51.05 -15.07 -23.04
N PRO A 235 -52.27 -15.62 -22.86
CA PRO A 235 -52.56 -17.03 -23.20
C PRO A 235 -52.50 -17.39 -24.69
N SER A 236 -52.55 -16.41 -25.58
CA SER A 236 -52.46 -16.64 -27.04
C SER A 236 -51.03 -16.57 -27.58
N GLY A 237 -50.06 -16.26 -26.72
CA GLY A 237 -48.65 -16.17 -27.05
C GLY A 237 -47.90 -17.45 -26.69
N GLU A 238 -47.01 -17.89 -27.57
CA GLU A 238 -46.23 -19.11 -27.41
C GLU A 238 -44.74 -18.82 -27.48
N MET A 239 -44.00 -19.32 -26.49
CA MET A 239 -42.54 -19.24 -26.40
C MET A 239 -41.96 -20.65 -26.31
N SER A 240 -40.98 -20.97 -27.15
CA SER A 240 -40.29 -22.27 -27.10
C SER A 240 -38.84 -22.20 -27.56
N ASP A 241 -38.02 -23.15 -27.10
CA ASP A 241 -36.60 -23.30 -27.45
C ASP A 241 -35.78 -22.01 -27.39
N SER A 242 -36.11 -21.13 -26.44
CA SER A 242 -35.54 -19.78 -26.34
C SER A 242 -35.00 -19.54 -24.93
N TYR A 243 -34.02 -18.64 -24.80
CA TYR A 243 -33.24 -18.48 -23.56
C TYR A 243 -32.88 -17.02 -23.26
N TRP A 244 -32.52 -16.73 -22.02
CA TRP A 244 -31.84 -15.49 -21.67
C TRP A 244 -30.71 -15.76 -20.69
N ASP A 245 -29.71 -14.89 -20.71
CA ASP A 245 -28.62 -14.87 -19.75
C ASP A 245 -29.06 -14.18 -18.46
N MET A 246 -29.15 -14.95 -17.37
CA MET A 246 -29.60 -14.47 -16.06
C MET A 246 -28.59 -13.52 -15.42
N ASP A 247 -27.30 -13.70 -15.70
CA ASP A 247 -26.22 -12.92 -15.08
C ASP A 247 -26.19 -11.52 -15.69
N THR A 248 -26.31 -11.41 -17.03
CA THR A 248 -26.37 -10.10 -17.69
C THR A 248 -27.73 -9.43 -17.52
N ALA A 249 -28.84 -10.18 -17.52
CA ALA A 249 -30.17 -9.62 -17.31
C ALA A 249 -30.40 -9.20 -15.84
N GLY A 250 -29.64 -9.77 -14.90
CA GLY A 250 -29.81 -9.57 -13.46
C GLY A 250 -31.19 -10.01 -12.96
N THR A 251 -31.77 -11.06 -13.57
CA THR A 251 -33.06 -11.65 -13.17
C THR A 251 -33.17 -13.11 -13.60
N SER A 252 -33.70 -13.95 -12.72
CA SER A 252 -34.01 -15.36 -13.00
C SER A 252 -35.44 -15.57 -13.50
N SER A 253 -36.25 -14.52 -13.60
CA SER A 253 -37.64 -14.60 -14.05
C SER A 253 -37.75 -14.34 -15.55
N SER A 254 -38.38 -15.25 -16.29
CA SER A 254 -38.61 -15.09 -17.74
C SER A 254 -39.52 -13.90 -18.05
N ALA A 255 -40.51 -13.67 -17.19
CA ALA A 255 -41.55 -12.65 -17.28
C ALA A 255 -41.80 -12.02 -15.92
N CYS A 256 -42.19 -10.75 -15.91
CA CYS A 256 -42.65 -10.08 -14.70
C CYS A 256 -44.17 -10.24 -14.52
N TYR A 257 -44.93 -10.30 -15.62
CA TYR A 257 -46.36 -10.54 -15.60
C TYR A 257 -46.71 -11.76 -16.46
N VAL A 258 -47.49 -12.69 -15.91
CA VAL A 258 -48.03 -13.85 -16.62
C VAL A 258 -49.53 -13.87 -16.37
N ALA A 259 -50.32 -13.69 -17.42
CA ALA A 259 -51.78 -13.73 -17.34
C ALA A 259 -52.28 -15.14 -16.93
N PRO A 260 -53.48 -15.27 -16.34
CA PRO A 260 -54.09 -16.57 -16.07
C PRO A 260 -54.15 -17.41 -17.35
N ASP A 261 -53.78 -18.68 -17.26
CA ASP A 261 -53.72 -19.65 -18.37
C ASP A 261 -52.63 -19.37 -19.44
N ALA A 262 -51.70 -18.44 -19.18
CA ALA A 262 -50.49 -18.25 -19.97
C ALA A 262 -49.31 -19.05 -19.38
N GLU A 263 -48.44 -19.58 -20.24
CA GLU A 263 -47.20 -20.25 -19.85
C GLU A 263 -46.02 -19.60 -20.58
N THR A 264 -44.90 -19.38 -19.89
CA THR A 264 -43.70 -18.87 -20.54
C THR A 264 -42.86 -19.99 -21.15
N GLY A 265 -42.89 -21.22 -20.60
CA GLY A 265 -42.28 -22.40 -21.21
C GLY A 265 -40.76 -22.36 -21.45
N VAL A 266 -40.07 -21.28 -21.07
CA VAL A 266 -38.64 -21.03 -21.31
C VAL A 266 -37.91 -20.72 -20.00
N GLY A 267 -36.62 -21.09 -19.92
CA GLY A 267 -35.82 -20.94 -18.71
C GLY A 267 -34.51 -20.20 -18.93
N GLY A 268 -34.06 -19.45 -17.93
CA GLY A 268 -32.82 -18.68 -17.96
C GLY A 268 -31.59 -19.59 -17.84
N ARG A 269 -30.44 -19.07 -18.25
CA ARG A 269 -29.14 -19.75 -18.21
C ARG A 269 -28.09 -18.81 -17.63
N SER A 270 -27.08 -19.36 -16.96
CA SER A 270 -25.90 -18.57 -16.57
C SER A 270 -25.11 -18.15 -17.82
N SER A 271 -24.30 -17.09 -17.74
CA SER A 271 -23.40 -16.70 -18.82
C SER A 271 -22.47 -17.85 -19.24
N ALA A 272 -22.06 -18.71 -18.30
CA ALA A 272 -21.27 -19.90 -18.61
C ALA A 272 -22.05 -20.92 -19.43
N ASP A 273 -23.30 -21.21 -19.06
CA ASP A 273 -24.15 -22.14 -19.82
C ASP A 273 -24.56 -21.60 -21.18
N MET A 274 -24.71 -20.27 -21.30
CA MET A 274 -24.96 -19.60 -22.58
C MET A 274 -23.80 -19.76 -23.57
N ARG A 275 -22.60 -20.15 -23.12
CA ARG A 275 -21.43 -20.41 -23.98
C ARG A 275 -21.19 -21.90 -24.29
N ARG A 276 -22.18 -22.76 -23.99
CA ARG A 276 -22.10 -24.21 -24.24
C ARG A 276 -23.13 -24.66 -25.27
N GLN A 277 -22.69 -25.36 -26.31
CA GLN A 277 -23.58 -25.84 -27.38
C GLN A 277 -24.66 -26.78 -26.83
N ALA A 278 -24.29 -27.61 -25.84
CA ALA A 278 -25.19 -28.59 -25.21
C ALA A 278 -26.42 -27.95 -24.54
N THR A 279 -26.34 -26.67 -24.17
CA THR A 279 -27.46 -25.92 -23.58
C THR A 279 -28.61 -25.70 -24.56
N PHE A 280 -28.31 -25.61 -25.86
CA PHE A 280 -29.24 -25.26 -26.94
C PHE A 280 -29.69 -26.52 -27.70
N ALA A 281 -30.22 -27.50 -26.98
CA ALA A 281 -30.72 -28.75 -27.57
C ALA A 281 -31.83 -28.45 -28.61
N GLY A 282 -31.73 -29.06 -29.79
CA GLY A 282 -32.69 -28.87 -30.88
C GLY A 282 -32.39 -27.68 -31.82
N TRP A 283 -31.37 -26.87 -31.53
CA TRP A 283 -30.91 -25.82 -32.43
C TRP A 283 -30.05 -26.40 -33.57
N ASP A 284 -30.21 -25.83 -34.77
CA ASP A 284 -29.43 -26.22 -35.95
C ASP A 284 -28.08 -25.49 -35.98
N PHE A 285 -27.06 -26.12 -35.40
CA PHE A 285 -25.67 -25.65 -35.44
C PHE A 285 -24.93 -26.00 -36.73
N GLU A 286 -25.56 -26.70 -37.68
CA GLU A 286 -24.96 -27.01 -38.98
C GLU A 286 -25.20 -25.86 -39.96
N ASN A 287 -26.42 -25.31 -40.02
CA ASN A 287 -26.79 -24.32 -41.03
C ASN A 287 -27.21 -22.96 -40.48
N THR A 288 -27.72 -22.88 -39.26
CA THR A 288 -28.26 -21.62 -38.71
C THR A 288 -27.30 -20.97 -37.73
N TRP A 289 -26.91 -21.71 -36.70
CA TRP A 289 -26.13 -21.22 -35.57
C TRP A 289 -24.70 -21.75 -35.63
N ALA A 290 -23.79 -21.06 -34.96
CA ALA A 290 -22.47 -21.54 -34.61
C ALA A 290 -22.12 -21.04 -33.21
N ILE A 291 -21.22 -21.74 -32.54
CA ILE A 291 -20.75 -21.39 -31.20
C ILE A 291 -19.30 -21.86 -31.04
N GLU A 292 -18.46 -21.02 -30.45
CA GLU A 292 -17.14 -21.40 -29.96
C GLU A 292 -17.25 -21.72 -28.47
N GLU A 293 -17.14 -23.00 -28.12
CA GLU A 293 -17.27 -23.50 -26.74
C GLU A 293 -16.46 -22.65 -25.74
N ASP A 294 -17.12 -22.23 -24.67
CA ASP A 294 -16.63 -21.37 -23.59
C ASP A 294 -16.14 -19.96 -24.01
N ARG A 295 -16.15 -19.63 -25.30
CA ARG A 295 -15.61 -18.36 -25.85
C ARG A 295 -16.66 -17.44 -26.47
N SER A 296 -17.79 -17.97 -26.93
CA SER A 296 -18.89 -17.16 -27.49
C SER A 296 -20.26 -17.69 -27.08
N THR A 297 -21.25 -16.80 -27.04
CA THR A 297 -22.67 -17.21 -27.14
C THR A 297 -23.00 -17.66 -28.57
N PRO A 298 -24.13 -18.37 -28.82
CA PRO A 298 -24.47 -18.80 -30.17
C PRO A 298 -24.64 -17.61 -31.11
N TYR A 299 -23.89 -17.56 -32.21
CA TYR A 299 -24.05 -16.52 -33.22
C TYR A 299 -24.70 -17.10 -34.47
N LEU A 300 -25.46 -16.27 -35.18
CA LEU A 300 -26.03 -16.65 -36.47
C LEU A 300 -24.89 -16.77 -37.49
N ARG A 301 -24.87 -17.84 -38.30
CA ARG A 301 -23.86 -18.03 -39.35
C ARG A 301 -23.90 -16.94 -40.43
N ALA A 302 -25.02 -16.22 -40.54
CA ALA A 302 -25.14 -15.03 -41.37
C ALA A 302 -24.30 -13.84 -40.84
N PHE A 303 -23.98 -13.82 -39.54
CA PHE A 303 -23.20 -12.80 -38.85
C PHE A 303 -22.08 -13.44 -38.04
N PRO A 304 -21.08 -14.08 -38.70
CA PRO A 304 -20.00 -14.76 -37.99
C PRO A 304 -19.04 -13.75 -37.35
N PRO A 305 -18.25 -14.17 -36.34
CA PRO A 305 -17.15 -13.36 -35.81
C PRO A 305 -16.18 -12.93 -36.92
N PRO A 306 -15.49 -11.78 -36.75
CA PRO A 306 -15.16 -11.15 -35.47
C PRO A 306 -16.25 -10.21 -34.92
N PHE A 307 -16.25 -10.00 -33.59
CA PHE A 307 -17.26 -9.20 -32.89
C PHE A 307 -16.92 -7.71 -32.83
N TYR A 308 -17.95 -6.88 -32.79
CA TYR A 308 -17.85 -5.43 -32.64
C TYR A 308 -18.11 -5.01 -31.20
N LEU A 309 -17.34 -4.03 -30.73
CA LEU A 309 -17.54 -3.34 -29.46
C LEU A 309 -17.95 -1.89 -29.75
N SER A 310 -19.12 -1.49 -29.29
CA SER A 310 -19.61 -0.12 -29.36
C SER A 310 -19.73 0.47 -27.96
N VAL A 311 -19.10 1.62 -27.72
CA VAL A 311 -19.17 2.31 -26.43
C VAL A 311 -19.72 3.71 -26.65
N LEU A 312 -20.84 4.01 -25.99
CA LEU A 312 -21.44 5.34 -25.95
C LEU A 312 -21.03 6.08 -24.68
N THR A 313 -21.14 7.40 -24.72
CA THR A 313 -21.04 8.28 -23.55
C THR A 313 -22.35 9.03 -23.38
N ASN A 314 -22.90 9.02 -22.17
CA ASN A 314 -24.04 9.82 -21.76
C ASN A 314 -23.54 10.88 -20.78
N GLY A 315 -23.78 12.16 -21.06
CA GLY A 315 -23.10 13.27 -20.37
C GLY A 315 -21.70 13.54 -20.91
N ALA A 316 -21.03 14.56 -20.35
CA ALA A 316 -19.74 14.99 -20.84
C ALA A 316 -18.62 14.13 -20.23
N GLY A 317 -18.11 13.17 -20.99
CA GLY A 317 -16.99 12.31 -20.60
C GLY A 317 -16.39 11.57 -21.79
N ARG A 318 -15.36 10.76 -21.52
CA ARG A 318 -14.59 10.01 -22.52
C ARG A 318 -14.36 8.58 -22.04
N VAL A 319 -14.12 7.70 -23.00
CA VAL A 319 -13.73 6.30 -22.76
C VAL A 319 -12.51 5.97 -23.60
N GLU A 320 -11.49 5.42 -22.95
CA GLU A 320 -10.38 4.73 -23.59
C GLU A 320 -10.69 3.24 -23.66
N ILE A 321 -10.33 2.63 -24.78
CA ILE A 321 -10.54 1.21 -25.07
C ILE A 321 -9.16 0.61 -25.34
N ASP A 322 -8.78 -0.43 -24.57
CA ASP A 322 -7.48 -1.07 -24.68
C ASP A 322 -7.62 -2.62 -24.70
N PRO A 323 -7.20 -3.31 -25.78
CA PRO A 323 -6.68 -2.75 -27.04
C PRO A 323 -7.81 -2.21 -27.93
N LEU A 324 -7.67 -0.98 -28.46
CA LEU A 324 -8.61 -0.47 -29.48
C LEU A 324 -8.43 -1.21 -30.81
N LYS A 325 -9.40 -2.05 -31.16
CA LYS A 325 -9.47 -2.76 -32.45
C LYS A 325 -10.77 -2.46 -33.19
N ALA A 326 -10.74 -2.58 -34.52
CA ALA A 326 -11.95 -2.52 -35.35
C ALA A 326 -12.92 -3.68 -35.05
N PHE A 327 -12.39 -4.83 -34.62
CA PHE A 327 -13.12 -6.03 -34.26
C PHE A 327 -12.29 -6.93 -33.34
N TYR A 328 -12.96 -7.83 -32.61
CA TYR A 328 -12.38 -8.69 -31.58
C TYR A 328 -12.71 -10.15 -31.82
N GLN A 329 -11.80 -11.04 -31.44
CA GLN A 329 -12.02 -12.49 -31.51
C GLN A 329 -12.85 -12.98 -30.31
N PRO A 330 -13.56 -14.12 -30.44
CA PRO A 330 -14.30 -14.71 -29.33
C PRO A 330 -13.46 -14.89 -28.06
N GLY A 331 -13.98 -14.45 -26.92
CA GLY A 331 -13.32 -14.55 -25.61
C GLY A 331 -12.18 -13.55 -25.38
N GLU A 332 -11.86 -12.65 -26.32
CA GLU A 332 -10.92 -11.55 -26.03
C GLU A 332 -11.48 -10.65 -24.91
N VAL A 333 -10.62 -10.23 -23.98
CA VAL A 333 -10.96 -9.30 -22.90
C VAL A 333 -10.45 -7.92 -23.26
N VAL A 334 -11.30 -6.90 -23.14
CA VAL A 334 -10.99 -5.52 -23.46
C VAL A 334 -11.14 -4.66 -22.20
N LYS A 335 -10.12 -3.88 -21.88
CA LYS A 335 -10.13 -2.91 -20.78
C LYS A 335 -10.76 -1.60 -21.24
N LEU A 336 -11.63 -1.04 -20.41
CA LEU A 336 -12.29 0.24 -20.62
C LEU A 336 -11.96 1.18 -19.47
N THR A 337 -11.53 2.41 -19.78
CA THR A 337 -11.25 3.45 -18.79
C THR A 337 -12.11 4.67 -19.08
N ALA A 338 -12.94 5.10 -18.12
CA ALA A 338 -13.82 6.27 -18.24
C ALA A 338 -13.34 7.43 -17.38
N TRP A 339 -13.30 8.64 -17.95
CA TRP A 339 -12.99 9.88 -17.24
C TRP A 339 -13.69 11.08 -17.88
N SER A 340 -13.69 12.22 -17.21
CA SER A 340 -14.22 13.46 -17.75
C SER A 340 -13.27 14.62 -17.51
N ASP A 341 -12.92 15.34 -18.59
CA ASP A 341 -12.21 16.62 -18.53
C ASP A 341 -13.20 17.81 -18.45
N ALA A 342 -14.50 17.54 -18.55
CA ALA A 342 -15.52 18.57 -18.56
C ALA A 342 -15.76 19.12 -17.14
N PRO A 343 -15.82 20.46 -16.95
CA PRO A 343 -16.15 21.04 -15.66
C PRO A 343 -17.52 20.55 -15.15
N GLY A 344 -17.58 20.20 -13.88
CA GLY A 344 -18.78 19.71 -13.20
C GLY A 344 -19.26 18.31 -13.62
N PHE A 345 -18.49 17.43 -14.27
CA PHE A 345 -18.92 16.05 -14.56
C PHE A 345 -18.05 15.00 -13.88
N VAL A 346 -18.69 13.89 -13.46
CA VAL A 346 -18.04 12.68 -12.96
C VAL A 346 -18.67 11.43 -13.56
N PHE A 347 -17.89 10.36 -13.69
CA PHE A 347 -18.41 9.06 -14.10
C PHE A 347 -19.37 8.49 -13.05
N ALA A 348 -20.56 8.06 -13.42
CA ALA A 348 -21.50 7.44 -12.48
C ALA A 348 -21.44 5.93 -12.53
N ARG A 349 -21.56 5.35 -13.75
CA ARG A 349 -21.66 3.91 -13.97
C ARG A 349 -21.54 3.54 -15.45
N TRP A 350 -21.27 2.27 -15.71
CA TRP A 350 -21.45 1.61 -16.99
C TRP A 350 -22.85 1.00 -17.08
N ASN A 351 -23.52 1.21 -18.21
CA ASN A 351 -24.63 0.38 -18.66
C ASN A 351 -24.09 -0.64 -19.67
N GLY A 352 -24.54 -1.89 -19.59
CA GLY A 352 -24.09 -2.98 -20.45
C GLY A 352 -23.27 -4.04 -19.71
N GLY A 353 -22.72 -4.99 -20.45
CA GLY A 353 -21.98 -6.14 -19.93
C GLY A 353 -20.55 -5.84 -19.43
N ALA A 354 -20.35 -4.72 -18.73
CA ALA A 354 -19.11 -4.43 -18.02
C ALA A 354 -18.94 -5.39 -16.83
N SER A 355 -17.71 -5.85 -16.58
CA SER A 355 -17.39 -6.75 -15.46
C SER A 355 -17.62 -6.07 -14.10
N ASN A 356 -17.42 -4.76 -14.03
CA ASN A 356 -17.74 -3.92 -12.89
C ASN A 356 -18.38 -2.62 -13.38
N GLN A 357 -19.66 -2.43 -13.09
CA GLN A 357 -20.42 -1.28 -13.58
C GLN A 357 -20.12 0.02 -12.85
N LEU A 358 -19.54 -0.02 -11.64
CA LEU A 358 -19.36 1.19 -10.83
C LEU A 358 -17.92 1.73 -10.84
N SER A 359 -16.97 0.95 -11.35
CA SER A 359 -15.58 1.39 -11.49
C SER A 359 -15.37 2.20 -12.77
N THR A 360 -14.52 3.23 -12.68
CA THR A 360 -14.03 3.96 -13.85
C THR A 360 -13.14 3.09 -14.74
N VAL A 361 -12.55 2.02 -14.20
CA VAL A 361 -11.76 1.05 -14.96
C VAL A 361 -12.46 -0.31 -14.89
N THR A 362 -12.84 -0.85 -16.04
CA THR A 362 -13.59 -2.10 -16.12
C THR A 362 -13.12 -2.94 -17.29
N THR A 363 -13.62 -4.17 -17.40
CA THR A 363 -13.36 -5.02 -18.56
C THR A 363 -14.65 -5.51 -19.20
N VAL A 364 -14.57 -5.86 -20.48
CA VAL A 364 -15.64 -6.54 -21.21
C VAL A 364 -15.06 -7.75 -21.92
N THR A 365 -15.73 -8.90 -21.79
CA THR A 365 -15.39 -10.11 -22.55
C THR A 365 -16.18 -10.15 -23.85
N MET A 366 -15.48 -10.33 -24.96
CA MET A 366 -16.04 -10.36 -26.32
C MET A 366 -16.54 -11.77 -26.68
N ASP A 367 -17.65 -12.19 -26.08
CA ASP A 367 -18.36 -13.44 -26.37
C ASP A 367 -19.58 -13.26 -27.30
N GLY A 368 -19.71 -12.07 -27.88
CA GLY A 368 -20.71 -11.65 -28.84
C GLY A 368 -20.48 -10.19 -29.22
N HIS A 369 -21.32 -9.62 -30.08
CA HIS A 369 -21.33 -8.17 -30.30
C HIS A 369 -21.71 -7.46 -29.00
N ARG A 370 -20.91 -6.48 -28.57
CA ARG A 370 -21.08 -5.78 -27.28
C ARG A 370 -21.42 -4.32 -27.50
N MET A 371 -22.36 -3.82 -26.70
CA MET A 371 -22.68 -2.40 -26.61
C MET A 371 -22.76 -1.98 -25.15
N LEU A 372 -22.03 -0.92 -24.81
CA LEU A 372 -21.97 -0.34 -23.48
C LEU A 372 -22.17 1.18 -23.55
N GLU A 373 -22.60 1.76 -22.44
CA GLU A 373 -22.70 3.22 -22.28
C GLU A 373 -22.03 3.62 -20.97
N ALA A 374 -21.06 4.54 -21.03
CA ALA A 374 -20.51 5.22 -19.86
C ALA A 374 -21.41 6.41 -19.51
N VAL A 375 -21.98 6.41 -18.30
CA VAL A 375 -22.85 7.48 -17.82
C VAL A 375 -22.01 8.45 -16.99
N PHE A 376 -22.06 9.74 -17.33
CA PHE A 376 -21.45 10.85 -16.61
C PHE A 376 -22.55 11.79 -16.12
N VAL A 377 -22.50 12.18 -14.85
CA VAL A 377 -23.50 13.03 -14.21
C VAL A 377 -22.87 14.33 -13.73
N MET A 378 -23.68 15.38 -13.66
CA MET A 378 -23.27 16.65 -13.08
C MET A 378 -22.90 16.47 -11.60
N ALA A 379 -21.75 17.02 -11.22
CA ALA A 379 -21.21 17.06 -9.88
C ALA A 379 -21.03 18.51 -9.44
N THR A 380 -21.25 18.76 -8.15
CA THR A 380 -20.90 20.03 -7.51
C THR A 380 -19.39 20.04 -7.25
N ASP A 381 -18.69 21.04 -7.80
CA ASP A 381 -17.27 21.27 -7.52
C ASP A 381 -17.07 21.70 -6.06
N VAL A 382 -16.10 21.09 -5.39
CA VAL A 382 -15.67 21.41 -4.02
C VAL A 382 -14.22 21.85 -4.08
N SER A 383 -13.97 23.11 -3.74
CA SER A 383 -12.68 23.79 -3.88
C SER A 383 -12.14 24.32 -2.55
N THR A 384 -12.97 24.42 -1.51
CA THR A 384 -12.57 24.87 -0.17
C THR A 384 -13.07 23.94 0.92
N VAL A 385 -12.49 24.06 2.13
CA VAL A 385 -12.90 23.25 3.28
C VAL A 385 -14.30 23.62 3.80
N GLU A 386 -14.76 24.85 3.59
CA GLU A 386 -16.15 25.27 3.88
C GLU A 386 -17.14 24.63 2.91
N GLU A 387 -16.80 24.53 1.63
CA GLU A 387 -17.61 23.82 0.63
C GLU A 387 -17.66 22.33 0.91
N LEU A 388 -16.54 21.75 1.38
CA LEU A 388 -16.49 20.37 1.85
C LEU A 388 -17.45 20.16 3.03
N GLN A 389 -17.43 21.06 4.03
CA GLN A 389 -18.37 21.02 5.16
C GLN A 389 -19.83 21.20 4.72
N ALA A 390 -20.09 21.95 3.64
CA ALA A 390 -21.42 22.23 3.12
C ALA A 390 -22.11 21.02 2.47
N ILE A 391 -21.40 19.89 2.29
CA ILE A 391 -21.99 18.61 1.85
C ILE A 391 -23.07 18.13 2.82
N ASN A 392 -23.00 18.53 4.09
CA ASN A 392 -24.04 18.28 5.09
C ASN A 392 -25.42 18.83 4.69
N ASN A 393 -25.52 19.68 3.67
CA ASN A 393 -26.80 20.17 3.17
C ASN A 393 -27.48 19.22 2.17
N ASN A 394 -26.77 18.23 1.60
CA ASN A 394 -27.32 17.24 0.66
C ASN A 394 -26.50 15.94 0.63
N MET A 395 -26.81 15.01 1.53
CA MET A 395 -26.11 13.72 1.65
C MET A 395 -26.32 12.75 0.47
N SER A 396 -27.21 13.07 -0.46
CA SER A 396 -27.42 12.28 -1.71
C SER A 396 -26.78 12.91 -2.94
N GLY A 397 -26.09 14.04 -2.78
CA GLY A 397 -25.51 14.81 -3.88
C GLY A 397 -24.35 14.11 -4.59
N THR A 398 -24.04 14.58 -5.78
CA THR A 398 -22.83 14.21 -6.53
C THR A 398 -21.82 15.35 -6.40
N TYR A 399 -20.61 15.03 -5.95
CA TYR A 399 -19.55 15.97 -5.61
C TYR A 399 -18.24 15.56 -6.27
N ARG A 400 -17.41 16.55 -6.58
CA ARG A 400 -16.01 16.30 -6.92
C ARG A 400 -15.08 17.35 -6.38
N LEU A 401 -13.85 16.97 -6.04
CA LEU A 401 -12.80 17.95 -5.74
C LEU A 401 -12.33 18.61 -7.03
N ALA A 402 -12.29 19.94 -7.04
CA ALA A 402 -11.75 20.70 -8.17
C ALA A 402 -10.25 21.01 -8.03
N GLN A 403 -9.72 20.85 -6.81
CA GLN A 403 -8.32 21.08 -6.45
C GLN A 403 -8.01 20.41 -5.10
N ASP A 404 -6.74 20.38 -4.72
CA ASP A 404 -6.33 20.01 -3.36
C ASP A 404 -6.91 21.00 -2.35
N ILE A 405 -7.37 20.50 -1.20
CA ILE A 405 -7.93 21.31 -0.12
C ILE A 405 -6.94 21.34 1.04
N ASP A 406 -6.52 22.54 1.45
CA ASP A 406 -5.85 22.75 2.72
C ASP A 406 -6.90 22.93 3.83
N ALA A 407 -7.01 21.94 4.71
CA ALA A 407 -7.92 21.88 5.84
C ALA A 407 -7.23 22.16 7.18
N THR A 408 -5.98 22.63 7.22
CA THR A 408 -5.25 22.91 8.47
C THR A 408 -5.96 23.89 9.41
N ALA A 409 -6.71 24.84 8.84
CA ALA A 409 -7.52 25.78 9.61
C ALA A 409 -8.59 25.10 10.48
N THR A 410 -9.01 23.87 10.13
CA THR A 410 -10.06 23.15 10.85
C THR A 410 -9.69 22.85 12.29
N ALA A 411 -8.40 22.78 12.64
CA ALA A 411 -7.94 22.54 14.02
C ALA A 411 -8.48 23.56 15.03
N ALA A 412 -8.79 24.79 14.60
CA ALA A 412 -9.38 25.83 15.44
C ALA A 412 -10.91 25.90 15.38
N TRP A 413 -11.56 25.12 14.51
CA TRP A 413 -13.02 25.13 14.34
C TRP A 413 -13.72 24.45 15.51
N ASN A 414 -15.00 24.79 15.72
CA ASN A 414 -15.87 24.19 16.73
C ASN A 414 -15.24 24.16 18.13
N ASP A 415 -14.70 25.30 18.58
CA ASP A 415 -14.01 25.46 19.86
C ASP A 415 -12.83 24.48 20.07
N GLY A 416 -12.09 24.20 18.99
CA GLY A 416 -10.95 23.28 18.99
C GLY A 416 -11.32 21.81 18.79
N ALA A 417 -12.60 21.51 18.60
CA ALA A 417 -13.04 20.16 18.29
C ALA A 417 -12.71 19.75 16.84
N GLY A 418 -12.39 20.68 15.94
CA GLY A 418 -12.05 20.33 14.55
C GLY A 418 -13.23 20.39 13.58
N PHE A 419 -13.02 19.94 12.34
CA PHE A 419 -14.04 19.73 11.31
C PHE A 419 -15.21 18.88 11.86
N ALA A 420 -16.44 19.21 11.49
CA ALA A 420 -17.59 18.41 11.88
C ALA A 420 -17.78 17.26 10.87
N PRO A 421 -17.80 15.99 11.29
CA PRO A 421 -18.03 14.86 10.39
C PRO A 421 -19.22 15.07 9.45
N LEU A 422 -19.13 14.55 8.22
CA LEU A 422 -20.19 14.68 7.23
C LEU A 422 -21.36 13.77 7.60
N GLU A 423 -22.44 14.40 8.05
CA GLU A 423 -23.69 13.82 8.55
C GLU A 423 -24.79 14.90 8.53
N LEU A 424 -26.03 14.50 8.24
CA LEU A 424 -27.21 15.35 8.33
C LEU A 424 -28.32 14.64 9.09
N ASP A 425 -28.61 15.02 10.34
CA ASP A 425 -29.69 14.45 11.16
C ASP A 425 -29.69 12.90 11.20
N GLY A 426 -28.51 12.27 11.32
CA GLY A 426 -28.34 10.81 11.29
C GLY A 426 -28.51 10.17 9.91
N GLN A 427 -28.58 10.95 8.83
CA GLN A 427 -28.61 10.45 7.45
C GLN A 427 -27.20 10.11 6.95
N ARG A 428 -27.12 8.98 6.26
CA ARG A 428 -25.90 8.47 5.62
C ARG A 428 -25.65 9.18 4.28
N PHE A 429 -24.40 9.30 3.88
CA PHE A 429 -24.06 9.70 2.52
C PHE A 429 -24.46 8.60 1.53
N THR A 430 -25.29 8.90 0.54
CA THR A 430 -25.77 7.93 -0.48
C THR A 430 -25.42 8.33 -1.91
N GLY A 431 -24.70 9.45 -2.07
CA GLY A 431 -24.34 10.02 -3.36
C GLY A 431 -22.99 9.52 -3.92
N ILE A 432 -22.42 10.32 -4.83
CA ILE A 432 -21.09 10.09 -5.41
C ILE A 432 -20.14 11.19 -4.94
N PHE A 433 -19.00 10.82 -4.37
CA PHE A 433 -17.91 11.75 -4.07
C PHE A 433 -16.66 11.33 -4.84
N ASP A 434 -16.22 12.17 -5.76
CA ASP A 434 -15.03 11.93 -6.58
C ASP A 434 -13.91 12.88 -6.19
N GLY A 435 -12.87 12.40 -5.52
CA GLY A 435 -11.71 13.21 -5.19
C GLY A 435 -10.92 13.65 -6.42
N ASN A 436 -11.18 13.10 -7.61
CA ASN A 436 -10.56 13.50 -8.88
C ASN A 436 -9.01 13.50 -8.85
N GLY A 437 -8.42 12.67 -7.97
CA GLY A 437 -6.97 12.60 -7.77
C GLY A 437 -6.40 13.70 -6.85
N HIS A 438 -7.24 14.58 -6.31
CA HIS A 438 -6.86 15.60 -5.34
C HIS A 438 -6.87 15.08 -3.91
N VAL A 439 -6.16 15.80 -3.04
CA VAL A 439 -6.03 15.46 -1.61
C VAL A 439 -6.69 16.50 -0.71
N VAL A 440 -7.06 16.07 0.50
CA VAL A 440 -7.41 16.98 1.60
C VAL A 440 -6.29 16.90 2.64
N ARG A 441 -5.57 18.01 2.82
CA ARG A 441 -4.39 18.10 3.67
C ARG A 441 -4.72 18.72 5.02
N GLY A 442 -4.17 18.18 6.12
CA GLY A 442 -4.25 18.83 7.42
C GLY A 442 -5.63 18.82 8.08
N LEU A 443 -6.52 17.92 7.67
CA LEU A 443 -7.86 17.82 8.26
C LEU A 443 -7.75 17.42 9.74
N ALA A 444 -8.31 18.23 10.64
CA ALA A 444 -8.32 17.96 12.07
C ALA A 444 -9.75 17.70 12.56
N VAL A 445 -9.97 16.54 13.18
CA VAL A 445 -11.20 16.16 13.89
C VAL A 445 -10.80 15.64 15.26
N ASN A 446 -11.25 16.29 16.33
CA ASN A 446 -10.90 15.98 17.72
C ASN A 446 -12.17 15.89 18.58
N ARG A 447 -12.76 14.69 18.64
CA ARG A 447 -14.01 14.39 19.35
C ARG A 447 -13.88 13.11 20.20
N PRO A 448 -12.96 13.06 21.17
CA PRO A 448 -12.56 11.82 21.87
C PRO A 448 -13.69 11.13 22.66
N GLU A 449 -14.79 11.83 22.92
CA GLU A 449 -15.96 11.30 23.65
C GLU A 449 -17.13 10.89 22.73
N SER A 450 -17.00 11.07 21.40
CA SER A 450 -18.08 10.83 20.43
C SER A 450 -17.80 9.63 19.54
N ALA A 451 -18.83 8.86 19.20
CA ALA A 451 -18.73 7.78 18.23
C ALA A 451 -19.06 8.26 16.81
N GLY A 452 -18.73 7.45 15.79
CA GLY A 452 -19.06 7.77 14.39
C GLY A 452 -18.15 8.84 13.79
N ILE A 453 -16.85 8.77 14.08
CA ILE A 453 -15.90 9.83 13.71
C ILE A 453 -15.06 9.49 12.49
N GLY A 454 -15.20 10.29 11.45
CA GLY A 454 -14.37 10.31 10.24
C GLY A 454 -14.69 11.56 9.41
N LEU A 455 -14.09 11.70 8.22
CA LEU A 455 -14.58 12.73 7.28
C LEU A 455 -16.06 12.49 6.99
N PHE A 456 -16.46 11.25 6.70
CA PHE A 456 -17.85 10.81 6.62
C PHE A 456 -18.24 10.06 7.90
N SER A 457 -19.35 10.44 8.52
CA SER A 457 -19.90 9.69 9.66
C SER A 457 -20.39 8.31 9.19
N GLU A 458 -21.29 8.28 8.21
CA GLU A 458 -21.79 7.04 7.62
C GLU A 458 -21.90 7.14 6.10
N VAL A 459 -21.49 6.07 5.41
CA VAL A 459 -21.62 5.89 3.96
C VAL A 459 -22.64 4.78 3.72
N GLY A 460 -23.72 5.09 3.01
CA GLY A 460 -24.88 4.21 2.80
C GLY A 460 -24.84 3.38 1.52
N ALA A 461 -25.90 2.58 1.34
CA ALA A 461 -26.00 1.66 0.22
C ALA A 461 -26.09 2.41 -1.12
N GLY A 462 -25.29 2.00 -2.09
CA GLY A 462 -25.20 2.64 -3.41
C GLY A 462 -24.31 3.89 -3.44
N ALA A 463 -23.78 4.35 -2.30
CA ALA A 463 -22.82 5.44 -2.27
C ALA A 463 -21.48 5.01 -2.90
N ILE A 464 -20.83 5.93 -3.61
CA ILE A 464 -19.50 5.74 -4.18
C ILE A 464 -18.60 6.88 -3.74
N ILE A 465 -17.52 6.56 -3.03
CA ILE A 465 -16.45 7.50 -2.72
C ILE A 465 -15.20 7.00 -3.43
N ARG A 466 -14.56 7.82 -4.26
CA ARG A 466 -13.35 7.40 -4.96
C ARG A 466 -12.30 8.47 -5.14
N ARG A 467 -11.05 8.05 -5.36
CA ARG A 467 -9.90 8.92 -5.66
C ARG A 467 -9.70 10.08 -4.69
N LEU A 468 -10.01 9.85 -3.41
CA LEU A 468 -9.88 10.82 -2.34
C LEU A 468 -8.85 10.34 -1.33
N THR A 469 -7.81 11.14 -1.10
CA THR A 469 -6.80 10.84 -0.08
C THR A 469 -6.74 11.97 0.95
N LEU A 470 -6.80 11.61 2.24
CA LEU A 470 -6.51 12.52 3.35
C LEU A 470 -5.02 12.44 3.68
N VAL A 471 -4.34 13.57 3.84
CA VAL A 471 -2.89 13.62 4.15
C VAL A 471 -2.60 14.59 5.29
N ASP A 472 -1.59 14.30 6.11
CA ASP A 472 -1.13 15.14 7.23
C ASP A 472 -2.23 15.57 8.23
N GLY A 473 -3.31 14.77 8.36
CA GLY A 473 -4.45 15.07 9.23
C GLY A 473 -4.40 14.35 10.59
N THR A 474 -5.34 14.70 11.47
CA THR A 474 -5.59 14.01 12.74
C THR A 474 -7.08 13.76 12.93
N VAL A 475 -7.47 12.51 13.16
CA VAL A 475 -8.87 12.11 13.40
C VAL A 475 -8.96 11.35 14.73
N SER A 476 -9.59 11.97 15.73
CA SER A 476 -9.74 11.41 17.08
C SER A 476 -11.21 11.30 17.48
N GLY A 477 -11.62 10.11 17.92
CA GLY A 477 -12.98 9.78 18.33
C GLY A 477 -13.02 8.80 19.51
N TYR A 478 -14.22 8.35 19.90
CA TYR A 478 -14.41 7.29 20.89
C TYR A 478 -14.49 5.91 20.22
N ALA A 479 -15.55 5.64 19.46
CA ALA A 479 -15.79 4.34 18.81
C ALA A 479 -16.31 4.51 17.37
N GLY A 480 -16.05 3.54 16.48
CA GLY A 480 -16.35 3.67 15.07
C GLY A 480 -15.58 4.84 14.48
N VAL A 481 -14.25 4.75 14.51
CA VAL A 481 -13.36 5.83 14.07
C VAL A 481 -12.63 5.37 12.82
N GLY A 482 -12.74 6.15 11.75
CA GLY A 482 -12.02 5.95 10.50
C GLY A 482 -11.51 7.27 9.96
N GLY A 483 -10.31 7.31 9.39
CA GLY A 483 -9.79 8.54 8.80
C GLY A 483 -10.76 9.12 7.76
N LEU A 484 -11.21 8.28 6.82
CA LEU A 484 -12.15 8.68 5.77
C LEU A 484 -13.61 8.47 6.16
N ALA A 485 -13.99 7.29 6.66
CA ALA A 485 -15.37 7.00 7.02
C ALA A 485 -15.44 6.26 8.36
N ALA A 486 -16.34 6.68 9.24
CA ALA A 486 -16.56 5.91 10.47
C ALA A 486 -17.28 4.58 10.18
N ILE A 487 -18.35 4.61 9.39
CA ILE A 487 -19.10 3.40 9.00
C ILE A 487 -19.36 3.39 7.50
N VAL A 488 -19.16 2.23 6.86
CA VAL A 488 -19.60 1.97 5.49
C VAL A 488 -20.66 0.87 5.51
N TYR A 489 -21.87 1.16 5.05
CA TYR A 489 -23.03 0.28 5.02
C TYR A 489 -23.53 0.13 3.57
N GLY A 490 -23.10 -0.91 2.85
CA GLY A 490 -23.49 -1.12 1.44
C GLY A 490 -22.84 -0.16 0.44
N GLY A 491 -21.92 0.70 0.89
CA GLY A 491 -21.20 1.66 0.06
C GLY A 491 -19.91 1.09 -0.54
N ARG A 492 -19.38 1.78 -1.56
CA ARG A 492 -18.12 1.45 -2.22
C ARG A 492 -17.09 2.57 -2.03
N LEU A 493 -15.90 2.20 -1.55
CA LEU A 493 -14.70 3.04 -1.54
C LEU A 493 -13.72 2.50 -2.58
N GLU A 494 -13.22 3.37 -3.46
CA GLU A 494 -12.33 2.97 -4.57
C GLU A 494 -11.18 3.95 -4.78
N GLU A 495 -9.94 3.50 -4.79
CA GLU A 495 -8.77 4.39 -4.92
C GLU A 495 -8.70 5.49 -3.83
N CYS A 496 -9.19 5.18 -2.63
CA CYS A 496 -9.21 6.10 -1.49
C CYS A 496 -8.03 5.86 -0.54
N GLY A 497 -7.58 6.93 0.14
CA GLY A 497 -6.46 6.87 1.07
C GLY A 497 -6.65 7.67 2.35
N ALA A 498 -5.98 7.23 3.42
CA ALA A 498 -5.82 8.03 4.64
C ALA A 498 -4.38 7.93 5.19
N ASP A 499 -3.65 9.03 5.04
CA ASP A 499 -2.32 9.28 5.58
C ASP A 499 -2.42 10.29 6.73
N CYS A 500 -3.19 9.92 7.75
CA CYS A 500 -3.46 10.74 8.93
C CYS A 500 -3.26 9.93 10.20
N PHE A 501 -3.05 10.63 11.32
CA PHE A 501 -3.08 9.99 12.64
C PHE A 501 -4.53 9.73 13.05
N VAL A 502 -4.89 8.48 13.29
CA VAL A 502 -6.24 8.08 13.72
C VAL A 502 -6.19 7.53 15.14
N SER A 503 -7.02 8.06 16.04
CA SER A 503 -7.07 7.59 17.43
C SER A 503 -8.48 7.36 17.97
N GLY A 504 -8.66 6.34 18.80
CA GLY A 504 -9.86 6.21 19.63
C GLY A 504 -9.74 5.27 20.84
N GLU A 505 -10.59 5.50 21.84
CA GLU A 505 -10.53 4.82 23.14
C GLU A 505 -11.57 3.70 23.31
N GLY A 506 -12.45 3.51 22.32
CA GLY A 506 -13.51 2.52 22.29
C GLY A 506 -13.22 1.38 21.30
N ARG A 507 -14.24 0.99 20.54
CA ARG A 507 -14.17 -0.11 19.58
C ARG A 507 -14.23 0.37 18.13
N ASP A 508 -13.86 -0.49 17.19
CA ASP A 508 -14.01 -0.30 15.74
C ASP A 508 -13.14 0.88 15.24
N ILE A 509 -11.82 0.76 15.39
CA ILE A 509 -10.84 1.81 15.04
C ILE A 509 -10.05 1.36 13.80
N GLY A 510 -10.29 2.02 12.67
CA GLY A 510 -9.59 1.74 11.42
C GLY A 510 -8.84 2.97 10.89
N GLY A 511 -7.71 2.78 10.21
CA GLY A 511 -7.03 3.92 9.58
C GLY A 511 -7.88 4.59 8.49
N LEU A 512 -8.66 3.81 7.73
CA LEU A 512 -9.55 4.33 6.68
C LEU A 512 -11.03 4.24 7.09
N VAL A 513 -11.45 3.06 7.54
CA VAL A 513 -12.85 2.76 7.90
C VAL A 513 -12.94 2.15 9.29
N GLY A 514 -13.75 2.74 10.18
CA GLY A 514 -13.98 2.15 11.51
C GLY A 514 -14.71 0.80 11.42
N LEU A 515 -15.88 0.81 10.78
CA LEU A 515 -16.76 -0.35 10.63
C LEU A 515 -17.25 -0.54 9.19
N LEU A 516 -17.04 -1.73 8.63
CA LEU A 516 -17.49 -2.11 7.28
C LEU A 516 -18.65 -3.12 7.36
N ARG A 517 -19.77 -2.82 6.70
CA ARG A 517 -20.98 -3.66 6.63
C ARG A 517 -21.53 -3.76 5.22
N SER A 518 -21.57 -4.97 4.67
CA SER A 518 -21.95 -5.23 3.28
C SER A 518 -21.28 -4.29 2.25
N GLY A 519 -20.08 -3.80 2.54
CA GLY A 519 -19.39 -2.77 1.76
C GLY A 519 -18.20 -3.31 0.96
N SER A 520 -17.67 -2.48 0.07
CA SER A 520 -16.51 -2.83 -0.77
C SER A 520 -15.43 -1.76 -0.72
N LEU A 521 -14.20 -2.18 -0.42
CA LEU A 521 -12.99 -1.37 -0.52
C LEU A 521 -12.10 -1.96 -1.62
N VAL A 522 -11.74 -1.14 -2.61
CA VAL A 522 -10.92 -1.56 -3.75
C VAL A 522 -9.82 -0.53 -4.00
N ASN A 523 -8.56 -0.95 -4.14
CA ASN A 523 -7.42 -0.05 -4.36
C ASN A 523 -7.26 1.01 -3.24
N CYS A 524 -7.65 0.67 -2.01
CA CYS A 524 -7.62 1.60 -0.88
C CYS A 524 -6.36 1.46 -0.03
N HIS A 525 -5.94 2.54 0.64
CA HIS A 525 -4.70 2.51 1.41
C HIS A 525 -4.64 3.38 2.65
N THR A 526 -3.74 3.01 3.57
CA THR A 526 -3.35 3.85 4.73
C THR A 526 -1.84 3.81 4.96
N THR A 527 -1.28 4.92 5.40
CA THR A 527 0.16 5.05 5.74
C THR A 527 0.39 5.75 7.09
N GLY A 528 -0.61 6.45 7.61
CA GLY A 528 -0.57 7.12 8.92
C GLY A 528 -0.80 6.16 10.09
N SER A 529 -0.34 6.55 11.28
CA SER A 529 -0.43 5.71 12.49
C SER A 529 -1.87 5.61 13.03
N VAL A 530 -2.24 4.42 13.49
CA VAL A 530 -3.55 4.11 14.09
C VAL A 530 -3.38 3.69 15.53
N ARG A 531 -4.11 4.33 16.45
CA ARG A 531 -4.13 3.99 17.87
C ARG A 531 -5.56 3.74 18.34
N GLY A 532 -5.83 2.54 18.83
CA GLY A 532 -7.16 2.16 19.29
C GLY A 532 -7.14 1.42 20.64
N ARG A 533 -8.32 1.00 21.10
CA ARG A 533 -8.45 0.07 22.21
C ARG A 533 -8.89 -1.31 21.72
N ASP A 534 -10.09 -1.42 21.14
CA ASP A 534 -10.67 -2.69 20.71
C ASP A 534 -10.98 -2.70 19.20
N TYR A 535 -10.79 -3.83 18.51
CA TYR A 535 -10.98 -4.00 17.06
C TYR A 535 -10.25 -2.93 16.26
N VAL A 536 -8.92 -3.02 16.30
CA VAL A 536 -8.04 -1.98 15.75
C VAL A 536 -7.37 -2.51 14.48
N GLY A 537 -7.58 -1.85 13.36
CA GLY A 537 -6.97 -2.23 12.08
C GLY A 537 -6.28 -1.07 11.38
N GLY A 538 -5.17 -1.35 10.71
CA GLY A 538 -4.48 -0.32 9.92
C GLY A 538 -5.35 0.24 8.79
N LEU A 539 -6.27 -0.55 8.22
CA LEU A 539 -7.24 -0.11 7.21
C LEU A 539 -8.67 -0.10 7.76
N ILE A 540 -9.11 -1.24 8.34
CA ILE A 540 -10.49 -1.45 8.81
C ILE A 540 -10.48 -1.89 10.28
N GLY A 541 -11.24 -1.23 11.16
CA GLY A 541 -11.37 -1.69 12.55
C GLY A 541 -12.10 -3.03 12.65
N MET A 542 -13.37 -3.04 12.25
CA MET A 542 -14.23 -4.22 12.21
C MET A 542 -14.94 -4.35 10.87
N ALA A 543 -15.02 -5.58 10.35
CA ALA A 543 -15.91 -5.93 9.25
C ALA A 543 -16.96 -6.94 9.72
N SER A 544 -18.24 -6.61 9.55
CA SER A 544 -19.36 -7.46 9.97
C SER A 544 -20.53 -7.42 9.00
N GLU A 545 -21.49 -8.32 9.16
CA GLU A 545 -22.79 -8.33 8.47
C GLU A 545 -22.76 -8.28 6.92
N GLY A 546 -23.30 -9.32 6.28
CA GLY A 546 -23.44 -9.42 4.82
C GLY A 546 -22.10 -9.68 4.10
N PHE A 547 -22.11 -9.61 2.76
CA PHE A 547 -20.92 -9.91 1.95
C PHE A 547 -20.06 -8.67 1.79
N ASN A 548 -18.86 -8.70 2.36
CA ASN A 548 -17.91 -7.59 2.31
C ASN A 548 -16.70 -7.96 1.44
N VAL A 549 -16.16 -6.99 0.68
CA VAL A 549 -15.04 -7.20 -0.25
C VAL A 549 -13.92 -6.22 0.03
N VAL A 550 -12.71 -6.71 0.23
CA VAL A 550 -11.48 -5.91 0.34
C VAL A 550 -10.44 -6.44 -0.63
N GLU A 551 -10.17 -5.66 -1.67
CA GLU A 551 -9.35 -6.09 -2.80
C GLU A 551 -8.28 -5.04 -3.13
N HIS A 552 -7.04 -5.47 -3.39
CA HIS A 552 -5.95 -4.57 -3.78
C HIS A 552 -5.66 -3.45 -2.76
N CYS A 553 -5.87 -3.72 -1.47
CA CYS A 553 -5.76 -2.73 -0.41
C CYS A 553 -4.52 -2.93 0.47
N TYR A 554 -3.99 -1.85 1.04
CA TYR A 554 -2.81 -1.96 1.91
C TYR A 554 -2.76 -0.98 3.08
N ALA A 555 -2.06 -1.39 4.14
CA ALA A 555 -1.78 -0.57 5.31
C ALA A 555 -0.28 -0.57 5.63
N MET A 556 0.32 0.62 5.73
CA MET A 556 1.75 0.79 6.05
C MET A 556 1.98 1.53 7.38
N GLY A 557 0.95 2.12 7.97
CA GLY A 557 1.09 2.85 9.24
C GLY A 557 1.26 1.92 10.44
N PRO A 558 1.98 2.35 11.50
CA PRO A 558 2.00 1.66 12.79
C PRO A 558 0.60 1.52 13.37
N VAL A 559 0.28 0.35 13.94
CA VAL A 559 -1.01 0.06 14.58
C VAL A 559 -0.79 -0.31 16.03
N GLU A 560 -1.39 0.44 16.95
CA GLU A 560 -1.36 0.15 18.39
C GLU A 560 -2.79 -0.03 18.92
N GLY A 561 -3.07 -1.16 19.58
CA GLY A 561 -4.35 -1.46 20.18
C GLY A 561 -4.22 -2.25 21.48
N ILE A 562 -5.34 -2.69 22.06
CA ILE A 562 -5.36 -3.61 23.21
C ILE A 562 -5.87 -4.99 22.76
N ASN A 563 -7.11 -5.06 22.27
CA ASN A 563 -7.75 -6.33 21.88
C ASN A 563 -8.08 -6.35 20.38
N TYR A 564 -7.83 -7.50 19.72
CA TYR A 564 -8.15 -7.75 18.31
C TYR A 564 -7.50 -6.72 17.38
N VAL A 565 -6.17 -6.80 17.30
CA VAL A 565 -5.36 -5.81 16.59
C VAL A 565 -4.78 -6.44 15.33
N GLY A 566 -5.07 -5.86 14.17
CA GLY A 566 -4.58 -6.34 12.88
C GLY A 566 -3.85 -5.27 12.09
N GLY A 567 -2.79 -5.64 11.38
CA GLY A 567 -2.08 -4.68 10.52
C GLY A 567 -2.94 -4.13 9.39
N LEU A 568 -3.89 -4.92 8.86
CA LEU A 568 -4.89 -4.48 7.89
C LEU A 568 -6.28 -4.37 8.53
N ILE A 569 -6.74 -5.43 9.19
CA ILE A 569 -8.11 -5.51 9.73
C ILE A 569 -8.10 -5.99 11.18
N GLY A 570 -8.76 -5.28 12.09
CA GLY A 570 -8.87 -5.70 13.49
C GLY A 570 -9.62 -7.02 13.63
N THR A 571 -10.88 -7.07 13.19
CA THR A 571 -11.68 -8.30 13.19
C THR A 571 -12.59 -8.42 11.96
N CYS A 572 -12.84 -9.65 11.51
CA CYS A 572 -13.78 -9.97 10.43
C CYS A 572 -14.79 -11.02 10.89
N GLU A 573 -16.08 -10.78 10.65
CA GLU A 573 -17.15 -11.77 10.80
C GLU A 573 -17.51 -12.44 9.45
N TRP A 574 -18.48 -13.36 9.46
CA TRP A 574 -18.93 -14.19 8.33
C TRP A 574 -19.12 -13.44 7.01
N ASN A 575 -18.83 -14.10 5.87
CA ASN A 575 -19.00 -13.61 4.50
C ASN A 575 -18.09 -12.42 4.13
N PHE A 576 -16.78 -12.65 4.19
CA PHE A 576 -15.74 -11.66 3.91
C PHE A 576 -14.80 -12.17 2.80
N MET A 577 -14.29 -11.28 1.95
CA MET A 577 -13.21 -11.60 1.00
C MET A 577 -12.05 -10.63 1.18
N ILE A 578 -10.85 -11.18 1.43
CA ILE A 578 -9.58 -10.45 1.36
C ILE A 578 -8.77 -11.02 0.20
N ASP A 579 -8.43 -10.18 -0.75
CA ASP A 579 -7.66 -10.61 -1.91
C ASP A 579 -6.67 -9.54 -2.35
N GLN A 580 -5.42 -9.96 -2.64
CA GLN A 580 -4.36 -9.04 -3.08
C GLN A 580 -4.11 -7.87 -2.11
N CYS A 581 -4.14 -8.14 -0.80
CA CYS A 581 -3.96 -7.12 0.23
C CYS A 581 -2.66 -7.29 1.02
N PHE A 582 -2.13 -6.21 1.59
CA PHE A 582 -0.94 -6.33 2.43
C PHE A 582 -0.81 -5.34 3.59
N ALA A 583 -0.06 -5.73 4.61
CA ALA A 583 0.29 -4.88 5.76
C ALA A 583 1.80 -4.86 6.03
N THR A 584 2.37 -3.67 6.20
CA THR A 584 3.83 -3.49 6.43
C THR A 584 4.16 -2.74 7.72
N GLY A 585 3.18 -2.03 8.30
CA GLY A 585 3.36 -1.32 9.56
C GLY A 585 3.48 -2.25 10.76
N PRO A 586 4.26 -1.88 11.80
CA PRO A 586 4.34 -2.65 13.03
C PRO A 586 3.00 -2.67 13.76
N VAL A 587 2.65 -3.79 14.39
CA VAL A 587 1.38 -4.02 15.08
C VAL A 587 1.63 -4.33 16.55
N LYS A 588 1.05 -3.55 17.46
CA LYS A 588 1.20 -3.69 18.91
C LYS A 588 -0.14 -3.88 19.61
N GLY A 589 -0.21 -4.78 20.57
CA GLY A 589 -1.37 -4.95 21.45
C GLY A 589 -1.20 -6.02 22.52
N GLU A 590 -2.31 -6.45 23.14
CA GLU A 590 -2.28 -7.35 24.31
C GLU A 590 -2.99 -8.69 24.05
N TYR A 591 -4.05 -8.71 23.24
CA TYR A 591 -4.88 -9.90 23.04
C TYR A 591 -5.33 -10.07 21.58
N ARG A 592 -5.01 -11.21 20.95
CA ARG A 592 -5.33 -11.56 19.54
C ARG A 592 -4.80 -10.55 18.53
N ILE A 593 -3.52 -10.70 18.19
CA ILE A 593 -2.81 -9.77 17.31
C ILE A 593 -2.35 -10.50 16.05
N GLY A 594 -2.70 -9.95 14.90
CA GLY A 594 -2.32 -10.47 13.60
C GLY A 594 -1.55 -9.44 12.79
N GLY A 595 -0.50 -9.87 12.08
CA GLY A 595 0.18 -8.99 11.13
C GLY A 595 -0.73 -8.51 9.99
N LEU A 596 -1.71 -9.33 9.57
CA LEU A 596 -2.75 -8.92 8.60
C LEU A 596 -4.11 -8.74 9.27
N VAL A 597 -4.60 -9.77 9.99
CA VAL A 597 -5.93 -9.76 10.63
C VAL A 597 -5.85 -10.18 12.09
N GLY A 598 -6.37 -9.36 13.01
CA GLY A 598 -6.38 -9.68 14.44
C GLY A 598 -7.21 -10.93 14.76
N GLN A 599 -8.48 -10.93 14.38
CA GLN A 599 -9.35 -12.11 14.41
C GLN A 599 -10.07 -12.32 13.08
N LEU A 600 -9.98 -13.54 12.58
CA LEU A 600 -10.69 -14.00 11.40
C LEU A 600 -11.73 -15.05 11.82
N ASP A 601 -13.02 -14.80 11.57
CA ASP A 601 -14.06 -15.84 11.51
C ASP A 601 -14.43 -16.08 10.02
N PRO A 602 -14.64 -17.33 9.57
CA PRO A 602 -14.19 -17.79 8.25
C PRO A 602 -14.89 -17.15 7.04
N LEU A 603 -14.12 -16.63 6.05
CA LEU A 603 -13.90 -17.19 4.69
C LEU A 603 -12.95 -16.29 3.82
N MET A 604 -12.33 -16.91 2.81
CA MET A 604 -11.48 -16.43 1.70
C MET A 604 -10.47 -15.27 1.95
N VAL A 605 -9.26 -15.61 2.43
CA VAL A 605 -8.08 -14.73 2.38
C VAL A 605 -7.07 -15.27 1.37
N ARG A 606 -6.86 -14.57 0.26
CA ARG A 606 -5.95 -15.04 -0.79
C ARG A 606 -4.99 -13.97 -1.27
N ARG A 607 -3.88 -14.41 -1.85
CA ARG A 607 -2.90 -13.56 -2.54
C ARG A 607 -2.42 -12.38 -1.68
N SER A 608 -2.25 -12.57 -0.37
CA SER A 608 -2.10 -11.47 0.60
C SER A 608 -0.96 -11.70 1.60
N PHE A 609 -0.36 -10.63 2.14
CA PHE A 609 0.83 -10.78 3.00
C PHE A 609 0.99 -9.75 4.11
N ALA A 610 1.75 -10.09 5.15
CA ALA A 610 2.13 -9.17 6.21
C ALA A 610 3.62 -9.25 6.57
N VAL A 611 4.29 -8.10 6.65
CA VAL A 611 5.75 -8.03 6.94
C VAL A 611 6.11 -7.11 8.10
N GLY A 612 5.13 -6.41 8.68
CA GLY A 612 5.35 -5.61 9.88
C GLY A 612 5.61 -6.47 11.11
N SER A 613 6.47 -6.00 12.02
CA SER A 613 6.72 -6.67 13.30
C SER A 613 5.46 -6.67 14.19
N VAL A 614 5.21 -7.76 14.91
CA VAL A 614 4.05 -7.92 15.81
C VAL A 614 4.52 -8.02 17.26
N PHE A 615 3.97 -7.16 18.13
CA PHE A 615 4.36 -7.00 19.53
C PHE A 615 3.19 -7.32 20.47
N GLY A 616 3.37 -8.30 21.37
CA GLY A 616 2.48 -8.54 22.51
C GLY A 616 2.96 -7.82 23.79
N THR A 617 2.05 -7.42 24.69
CA THR A 617 2.39 -6.91 26.04
C THR A 617 1.98 -7.88 27.17
N GLU A 618 2.67 -7.80 28.31
CA GLU A 618 2.94 -8.89 29.27
C GLU A 618 1.77 -9.42 30.13
N ARG A 619 0.49 -9.15 29.84
CA ARG A 619 -0.58 -9.40 30.86
C ARG A 619 -1.61 -10.48 30.63
N LEU A 620 -1.73 -11.08 29.45
CA LEU A 620 -2.67 -12.19 29.24
C LEU A 620 -2.07 -13.14 28.20
N ALA A 621 -2.42 -14.44 28.28
CA ALA A 621 -2.06 -15.51 27.33
C ALA A 621 -2.63 -15.20 25.92
N GLY A 622 -2.10 -14.13 25.34
CA GLY A 622 -2.58 -13.43 24.17
C GLY A 622 -2.05 -14.14 22.94
N VAL A 623 -2.96 -14.56 22.10
CA VAL A 623 -2.67 -15.35 20.93
C VAL A 623 -2.09 -14.44 19.84
N LEU A 624 -0.89 -14.74 19.31
CA LEU A 624 -0.16 -13.89 18.37
C LEU A 624 0.14 -14.66 17.09
N GLY A 625 -0.17 -14.07 15.93
CA GLY A 625 0.16 -14.64 14.64
C GLY A 625 0.72 -13.60 13.67
N GLY A 626 1.74 -14.00 12.93
CA GLY A 626 2.39 -13.16 11.92
C GLY A 626 1.46 -12.77 10.78
N LEU A 627 0.44 -13.58 10.49
CA LEU A 627 -0.65 -13.24 9.57
C LEU A 627 -1.98 -13.07 10.32
N PHE A 628 -2.36 -14.07 11.12
CA PHE A 628 -3.65 -14.08 11.83
C PHE A 628 -3.50 -14.29 13.34
N GLY A 629 -4.02 -13.36 14.15
CA GLY A 629 -4.02 -13.50 15.61
C GLY A 629 -4.90 -14.64 16.10
N ASN A 630 -6.07 -14.83 15.49
CA ASN A 630 -6.90 -16.02 15.70
C ASN A 630 -7.56 -16.48 14.40
N SER A 631 -7.64 -17.80 14.21
CA SER A 631 -8.38 -18.46 13.12
C SER A 631 -9.32 -19.52 13.73
N PRO A 632 -10.52 -19.75 13.20
CA PRO A 632 -11.49 -20.64 13.83
C PRO A 632 -10.94 -22.08 13.93
N SER A 633 -11.23 -22.72 15.06
CA SER A 633 -11.17 -24.18 15.14
C SER A 633 -12.33 -24.73 14.32
N SER A 634 -12.02 -25.31 13.16
CA SER A 634 -12.90 -26.17 12.34
C SER A 634 -14.35 -26.34 12.83
N LEU A 635 -15.26 -25.44 12.45
CA LEU A 635 -16.70 -25.68 12.60
C LEU A 635 -17.41 -25.17 11.34
N GLY A 636 -17.65 -26.08 10.39
CA GLY A 636 -18.67 -25.86 9.36
C GLY A 636 -18.37 -26.36 7.94
N MET A 637 -17.16 -26.83 7.61
CA MET A 637 -16.89 -27.21 6.22
C MET A 637 -17.46 -28.59 5.86
N GLU A 638 -18.43 -28.64 4.94
CA GLU A 638 -18.78 -29.87 4.24
C GLU A 638 -17.65 -30.28 3.27
N PRO A 639 -17.42 -31.58 3.03
CA PRO A 639 -16.46 -32.04 2.03
C PRO A 639 -16.85 -31.54 0.63
N GLY A 640 -16.09 -30.61 0.06
CA GLY A 640 -16.28 -30.12 -1.31
C GLY A 640 -16.23 -28.60 -1.50
N GLU A 641 -16.20 -27.80 -0.43
CA GLU A 641 -16.02 -26.35 -0.56
C GLU A 641 -14.52 -25.96 -0.68
N PRO A 642 -14.17 -24.99 -1.54
CA PRO A 642 -12.77 -24.60 -1.80
C PRO A 642 -12.11 -23.99 -0.56
N ALA A 643 -10.81 -24.27 -0.39
CA ALA A 643 -10.03 -23.88 0.79
C ALA A 643 -9.99 -22.36 1.05
N VAL A 644 -9.99 -22.00 2.35
CA VAL A 644 -10.25 -20.67 2.95
C VAL A 644 -9.07 -19.68 2.89
N ALA A 645 -7.84 -20.14 2.61
CA ALA A 645 -6.71 -19.26 2.40
C ALA A 645 -5.69 -19.83 1.41
N GLY A 646 -5.14 -19.00 0.52
CA GLY A 646 -4.24 -19.45 -0.53
C GLY A 646 -3.35 -18.34 -1.08
N GLU A 647 -2.09 -18.66 -1.39
CA GLU A 647 -1.09 -17.68 -1.83
C GLU A 647 -0.85 -16.56 -0.80
N CYS A 648 -0.63 -16.92 0.47
CA CYS A 648 -0.38 -15.91 1.51
C CYS A 648 0.95 -16.15 2.20
N TYR A 649 1.55 -15.10 2.78
CA TYR A 649 2.72 -15.28 3.62
C TYR A 649 2.88 -14.18 4.65
N ALA A 650 3.70 -14.44 5.67
CA ALA A 650 4.17 -13.37 6.53
C ALA A 650 5.68 -13.45 6.78
N ALA A 651 6.29 -12.28 6.97
CA ALA A 651 7.73 -12.11 7.15
C ALA A 651 8.08 -11.01 8.16
N GLY A 652 7.19 -10.74 9.12
CA GLY A 652 7.43 -9.79 10.21
C GLY A 652 8.00 -10.47 11.46
N ARG A 653 8.75 -9.74 12.29
CA ARG A 653 9.28 -10.28 13.55
C ARG A 653 8.18 -10.43 14.60
N LEU A 654 8.10 -11.57 15.30
CA LEU A 654 7.19 -11.77 16.44
C LEU A 654 7.93 -11.51 17.76
N ILE A 655 7.44 -10.58 18.58
CA ILE A 655 8.04 -10.23 19.87
C ILE A 655 7.02 -10.51 20.97
N THR A 656 7.22 -11.64 21.67
CA THR A 656 6.26 -12.23 22.61
C THR A 656 6.97 -13.08 23.66
N ASP A 657 6.38 -13.22 24.85
CA ASP A 657 6.87 -14.13 25.90
C ASP A 657 6.34 -15.57 25.76
N ASP A 658 5.23 -15.75 25.02
CA ASP A 658 4.55 -17.05 24.88
C ASP A 658 5.12 -17.96 23.76
N ASN A 659 4.99 -19.28 23.95
CA ASN A 659 5.54 -20.32 23.07
C ASN A 659 4.62 -20.77 21.91
N GLU A 660 3.39 -20.26 21.78
CA GLU A 660 2.38 -20.73 20.79
C GLU A 660 2.23 -19.85 19.53
N SER A 661 3.14 -18.88 19.32
CA SER A 661 3.04 -17.92 18.20
C SER A 661 3.73 -18.40 16.91
N GLY A 662 3.16 -18.09 15.75
CA GLY A 662 3.68 -18.48 14.42
C GLY A 662 3.01 -17.70 13.29
N LEU A 663 2.76 -18.32 12.13
CA LEU A 663 2.02 -17.73 11.01
C LEU A 663 0.55 -17.44 11.39
N THR A 664 -0.05 -18.42 12.06
CA THR A 664 -1.32 -18.30 12.76
C THR A 664 -1.12 -18.81 14.19
N SER A 665 -2.17 -18.78 14.97
CA SER A 665 -2.17 -19.32 16.32
C SER A 665 -2.63 -20.76 16.46
N HIS A 666 -3.05 -21.41 15.38
CA HIS A 666 -3.58 -22.77 15.41
C HIS A 666 -2.83 -23.68 14.42
N SER A 667 -2.65 -24.94 14.78
CA SER A 667 -1.72 -25.87 14.13
C SER A 667 -2.20 -26.47 12.79
N TYR A 668 -3.19 -25.87 12.11
CA TYR A 668 -3.67 -26.39 10.82
C TYR A 668 -2.67 -26.08 9.70
N SER A 669 -2.32 -27.11 8.91
CA SER A 669 -1.39 -26.93 7.80
C SER A 669 -2.14 -26.43 6.56
N TYR A 670 -1.87 -25.19 6.17
CA TYR A 670 -2.28 -24.64 4.88
C TYR A 670 -1.07 -24.68 3.92
N PRO A 671 -1.07 -25.55 2.89
CA PRO A 671 0.13 -25.79 2.08
C PRO A 671 0.55 -24.59 1.22
N ALA A 672 -0.36 -23.66 0.94
CA ALA A 672 -0.09 -22.45 0.15
C ALA A 672 0.17 -21.19 1.01
N MET A 673 0.47 -21.36 2.31
CA MET A 673 0.77 -20.26 3.23
C MET A 673 2.18 -20.40 3.83
N TYR A 674 2.99 -19.35 3.79
CA TYR A 674 4.42 -19.42 4.17
C TYR A 674 4.81 -18.43 5.28
N TRP A 675 5.84 -18.80 6.04
CA TRP A 675 6.40 -17.96 7.12
C TRP A 675 7.92 -17.91 7.05
N ASP A 676 8.49 -16.71 7.18
CA ASP A 676 9.93 -16.52 7.35
C ASP A 676 10.34 -16.75 8.81
N MET A 677 11.04 -17.86 9.06
CA MET A 677 11.46 -18.25 10.40
C MET A 677 12.69 -17.49 10.94
N GLU A 678 13.53 -16.96 10.05
CA GLU A 678 14.75 -16.23 10.44
C GLU A 678 14.38 -14.80 10.88
N VAL A 679 13.52 -14.12 10.11
CA VAL A 679 12.99 -12.79 10.46
C VAL A 679 11.98 -12.89 11.61
N GLY A 680 11.12 -13.92 11.59
CA GLY A 680 10.10 -14.14 12.60
C GLY A 680 10.64 -14.35 14.01
N GLY A 681 11.92 -14.72 14.15
CA GLY A 681 12.57 -14.98 15.44
C GLY A 681 12.08 -16.24 16.14
N LYS A 682 11.23 -17.04 15.48
CA LYS A 682 10.66 -18.30 15.99
C LYS A 682 10.86 -19.43 15.01
N TRP A 683 11.36 -20.56 15.50
CA TRP A 683 11.76 -21.71 14.68
C TRP A 683 10.64 -22.76 14.51
N HIS A 684 9.50 -22.59 15.20
CA HIS A 684 8.27 -23.35 15.02
C HIS A 684 7.11 -22.39 14.71
N SER A 685 6.20 -22.78 13.82
CA SER A 685 5.00 -22.01 13.47
C SER A 685 3.78 -22.90 13.57
N SER A 686 2.73 -22.40 14.22
CA SER A 686 1.37 -22.85 14.02
C SER A 686 0.87 -22.29 12.67
N GLY A 687 0.37 -23.13 11.75
CA GLY A 687 -0.39 -22.62 10.60
C GLY A 687 0.17 -22.80 9.17
N GLY A 688 1.32 -23.44 8.94
CA GLY A 688 1.89 -23.59 7.58
C GLY A 688 3.39 -23.94 7.54
N PRO A 689 3.97 -24.21 6.35
CA PRO A 689 5.40 -24.48 6.19
C PRO A 689 6.31 -23.26 6.53
N ASN A 690 7.27 -23.47 7.42
CA ASN A 690 8.37 -22.53 7.68
C ASN A 690 9.43 -22.58 6.58
N ARG A 691 10.04 -21.43 6.28
CA ARG A 691 11.14 -21.26 5.32
C ARG A 691 12.19 -20.30 5.87
N LEU A 692 13.44 -20.52 5.47
CA LEU A 692 14.53 -19.56 5.68
C LEU A 692 14.32 -18.33 4.80
N THR A 693 14.89 -17.18 5.16
CA THR A 693 14.81 -15.95 4.36
C THR A 693 15.31 -16.16 2.94
N ALA A 694 16.43 -16.86 2.79
CA ALA A 694 16.97 -17.18 1.46
C ALA A 694 15.99 -18.02 0.60
N GLN A 695 15.18 -18.89 1.22
CA GLN A 695 14.18 -19.69 0.52
C GLN A 695 12.92 -18.86 0.21
N MET A 696 12.52 -17.97 1.10
CA MET A 696 11.39 -17.04 0.88
C MET A 696 11.64 -16.08 -0.29
N LYS A 697 12.91 -15.92 -0.70
CA LYS A 697 13.33 -15.11 -1.85
C LYS A 697 13.57 -15.92 -3.14
N GLN A 698 13.11 -17.17 -3.20
CA GLN A 698 13.22 -18.05 -4.37
C GLN A 698 11.85 -18.43 -4.91
N ARG A 699 11.61 -18.24 -6.22
CA ARG A 699 10.31 -18.56 -6.84
C ARG A 699 9.95 -20.04 -6.68
N SER A 700 10.95 -20.93 -6.74
CA SER A 700 10.76 -22.39 -6.60
C SER A 700 10.19 -22.82 -5.25
N THR A 701 10.21 -21.95 -4.24
CA THR A 701 9.65 -22.21 -2.91
C THR A 701 8.12 -22.20 -2.92
N PHE A 702 7.50 -21.43 -3.81
CA PHE A 702 6.07 -21.14 -3.84
C PHE A 702 5.36 -22.01 -4.88
N VAL A 703 4.87 -23.16 -4.43
CA VAL A 703 4.14 -24.11 -5.28
C VAL A 703 2.71 -23.62 -5.52
N ASP A 704 2.24 -23.72 -6.77
CA ASP A 704 0.89 -23.34 -7.23
C ASP A 704 0.54 -21.83 -7.14
N TRP A 705 1.55 -20.96 -7.03
CA TRP A 705 1.37 -19.50 -7.07
C TRP A 705 1.39 -18.97 -8.50
N ASP A 706 0.52 -18.01 -8.81
CA ASP A 706 0.44 -17.39 -10.13
C ASP A 706 1.46 -16.24 -10.28
N PHE A 707 2.68 -16.57 -10.71
CA PHE A 707 3.71 -15.59 -11.06
C PHE A 707 3.57 -15.01 -12.47
N GLU A 708 2.59 -15.49 -13.25
CA GLU A 708 2.31 -14.95 -14.59
C GLU A 708 1.46 -13.68 -14.47
N ASN A 709 0.44 -13.69 -13.60
CA ASN A 709 -0.55 -12.62 -13.53
C ASN A 709 -0.60 -11.89 -12.18
N VAL A 710 -0.26 -12.55 -11.07
CA VAL A 710 -0.46 -11.97 -9.71
C VAL A 710 0.85 -11.52 -9.09
N TRP A 711 1.82 -12.43 -8.99
CA TRP A 711 3.03 -12.23 -8.21
C TRP A 711 4.23 -11.94 -9.10
N ASP A 712 5.16 -11.16 -8.58
CA ASP A 712 6.51 -11.03 -9.09
C ASP A 712 7.52 -11.28 -7.95
N ILE A 713 8.77 -11.62 -8.31
CA ILE A 713 9.84 -11.89 -7.35
C ILE A 713 11.20 -11.62 -7.98
N GLY A 714 12.03 -10.83 -7.29
CA GLY A 714 13.44 -10.68 -7.61
C GLY A 714 14.23 -11.84 -7.03
N GLU A 715 14.62 -12.81 -7.86
CA GLU A 715 15.33 -14.03 -7.44
C GLU A 715 16.55 -13.74 -6.54
N GLY A 716 16.50 -14.27 -5.31
CA GLY A 716 17.53 -14.09 -4.28
C GLY A 716 17.60 -12.70 -3.66
N VAL A 717 16.75 -11.76 -4.09
CA VAL A 717 16.79 -10.34 -3.68
C VAL A 717 15.54 -9.97 -2.88
N SER A 718 14.34 -10.25 -3.41
CA SER A 718 13.05 -9.82 -2.84
C SER A 718 12.16 -10.97 -2.39
N TYR A 719 11.23 -10.69 -1.48
CA TYR A 719 10.07 -11.55 -1.26
C TYR A 719 9.10 -11.46 -2.46
N PRO A 720 8.12 -12.38 -2.61
CA PRO A 720 7.05 -12.22 -3.59
C PRO A 720 6.25 -10.94 -3.34
N PHE A 721 6.01 -10.14 -4.37
CA PHE A 721 5.20 -8.93 -4.29
C PHE A 721 4.15 -8.90 -5.40
N LEU A 722 3.05 -8.18 -5.16
CA LEU A 722 1.95 -8.10 -6.12
C LEU A 722 2.36 -7.26 -7.34
N ARG A 723 2.13 -7.78 -8.55
CA ARG A 723 2.48 -7.11 -9.81
C ARG A 723 1.80 -5.76 -9.98
N GLU A 724 0.55 -5.65 -9.53
CA GLU A 724 -0.23 -4.41 -9.60
C GLU A 724 0.38 -3.26 -8.77
N SER A 725 1.29 -3.60 -7.84
CA SER A 725 2.06 -2.61 -7.09
C SER A 725 2.99 -1.79 -7.97
N GLY A 726 3.31 -2.21 -9.21
CA GLY A 726 4.25 -1.56 -10.14
C GLY A 726 5.73 -1.88 -9.89
N GLU A 727 6.63 -1.34 -10.72
CA GLU A 727 8.08 -1.56 -10.59
C GLU A 727 8.64 -0.83 -9.34
N GLY A 728 9.12 -1.59 -8.35
CA GLY A 728 9.83 -1.09 -7.17
C GLY A 728 8.99 -0.89 -5.90
N PHE A 729 9.69 -0.79 -4.77
CA PHE A 729 9.14 -0.82 -3.42
C PHE A 729 8.97 0.57 -2.80
N ARG A 730 8.00 0.70 -1.90
CA ARG A 730 7.72 1.91 -1.12
C ARG A 730 8.33 1.77 0.27
N LEU A 731 8.92 2.85 0.77
CA LEU A 731 9.41 2.97 2.13
C LEU A 731 8.56 4.00 2.88
N ASN A 732 7.76 3.54 3.84
CA ASN A 732 7.06 4.42 4.77
C ASN A 732 7.96 4.68 5.98
N VAL A 733 8.23 5.95 6.29
CA VAL A 733 9.09 6.34 7.41
C VAL A 733 8.28 7.18 8.37
N VAL A 734 8.11 6.68 9.58
CA VAL A 734 7.30 7.32 10.62
C VAL A 734 8.21 7.77 11.77
N ALA A 735 8.03 8.99 12.24
CA ALA A 735 8.65 9.48 13.47
C ALA A 735 7.57 9.54 14.55
N VAL A 736 7.84 8.95 15.72
CA VAL A 736 7.00 9.03 16.91
C VAL A 736 7.74 9.84 17.96
N GLY A 737 7.08 10.84 18.54
CA GLY A 737 7.70 11.78 19.47
C GLY A 737 8.39 12.96 18.78
N ASP A 738 9.20 13.69 19.54
CA ASP A 738 9.77 14.97 19.12
C ASP A 738 11.06 14.81 18.29
N GLY A 739 10.89 14.44 17.03
CA GLY A 739 11.98 14.33 16.07
C GLY A 739 11.50 14.13 14.63
N HIS A 740 12.43 14.04 13.70
CA HIS A 740 12.15 13.68 12.33
C HIS A 740 13.22 12.75 11.76
N VAL A 741 12.94 12.18 10.59
CA VAL A 741 13.87 11.29 9.89
C VAL A 741 14.24 11.89 8.54
N GLU A 742 15.53 11.98 8.28
CA GLU A 742 16.07 12.26 6.95
C GLU A 742 16.27 10.95 6.19
N VAL A 743 15.90 10.92 4.91
CA VAL A 743 15.93 9.74 4.04
C VAL A 743 16.81 10.04 2.83
N SER A 744 17.80 9.18 2.54
CA SER A 744 18.74 9.37 1.42
C SER A 744 19.08 8.06 0.71
N PRO A 745 18.88 7.95 -0.62
CA PRO A 745 18.14 8.90 -1.47
C PRO A 745 16.64 8.91 -1.12
N ARG A 746 15.93 10.02 -1.39
CA ARG A 746 14.47 10.09 -1.24
C ARG A 746 13.79 9.96 -2.60
N THR A 747 13.13 8.84 -2.83
CA THR A 747 12.37 8.56 -4.06
C THR A 747 10.97 8.05 -3.71
N ALA A 748 10.06 8.04 -4.69
CA ALA A 748 8.73 7.46 -4.51
C ALA A 748 8.75 5.92 -4.49
N ARG A 749 9.72 5.32 -5.20
CA ARG A 749 9.93 3.87 -5.31
C ARG A 749 11.42 3.55 -5.39
N TYR A 750 11.81 2.43 -4.78
CA TYR A 750 13.17 1.92 -4.73
C TYR A 750 13.27 0.57 -5.45
N ALA A 751 14.39 0.31 -6.12
CA ALA A 751 14.60 -0.97 -6.78
C ALA A 751 14.83 -2.11 -5.76
N PRO A 752 14.56 -3.37 -6.13
CA PRO A 752 14.92 -4.52 -5.30
C PRO A 752 16.42 -4.54 -4.97
N GLY A 753 16.73 -4.67 -3.68
CA GLY A 753 18.09 -4.66 -3.13
C GLY A 753 18.70 -3.27 -2.91
N GLU A 754 18.00 -2.19 -3.29
CA GLU A 754 18.48 -0.82 -3.08
C GLU A 754 18.61 -0.51 -1.59
N LYS A 755 19.70 0.15 -1.21
CA LYS A 755 19.96 0.54 0.18
C LYS A 755 19.59 1.99 0.39
N VAL A 756 18.75 2.26 1.40
CA VAL A 756 18.30 3.60 1.78
C VAL A 756 18.85 3.93 3.16
N MET A 757 19.57 5.04 3.26
CA MET A 757 20.09 5.53 4.53
C MET A 757 19.03 6.36 5.25
N LEU A 758 18.85 6.10 6.55
CA LEU A 758 17.94 6.80 7.43
C LEU A 758 18.71 7.46 8.56
N THR A 759 18.47 8.74 8.79
CA THR A 759 19.09 9.50 9.88
C THR A 759 18.00 10.04 10.81
N ALA A 760 18.01 9.59 12.06
CA ALA A 760 17.16 10.13 13.11
C ALA A 760 17.71 11.49 13.57
N VAL A 761 16.86 12.51 13.52
CA VAL A 761 17.19 13.88 13.91
C VAL A 761 16.25 14.30 15.04
N PRO A 762 16.70 14.23 16.31
CA PRO A 762 15.93 14.72 17.44
C PRO A 762 15.61 16.22 17.29
N ALA A 763 14.43 16.66 17.75
CA ALA A 763 14.03 18.07 17.63
C ALA A 763 14.86 19.02 18.52
N SER A 764 15.50 18.49 19.58
CA SER A 764 16.35 19.23 20.50
C SER A 764 17.33 18.32 21.23
N ASN A 765 18.25 18.89 22.01
CA ASN A 765 19.20 18.14 22.82
C ASN A 765 18.57 17.39 24.00
N SER A 766 17.35 17.74 24.42
CA SER A 766 16.62 17.04 25.49
C SER A 766 15.82 15.84 24.97
N VAL A 767 15.96 15.50 23.69
CA VAL A 767 15.32 14.35 23.06
C VAL A 767 16.39 13.47 22.44
N MET A 768 16.22 12.16 22.49
CA MET A 768 17.09 11.21 21.82
C MET A 768 16.28 10.17 21.05
N LEU A 769 16.93 9.52 20.09
CA LEU A 769 16.39 8.29 19.51
C LEU A 769 16.41 7.20 20.59
N ALA A 770 15.23 6.73 20.98
CA ALA A 770 15.10 5.55 21.82
C ALA A 770 15.48 4.31 21.01
N CYS A 771 14.79 4.04 19.90
CA CYS A 771 15.11 2.98 18.97
C CYS A 771 14.48 3.23 17.59
N TRP A 772 14.94 2.47 16.60
CA TRP A 772 14.19 2.19 15.39
C TRP A 772 13.41 0.89 15.53
N THR A 773 12.25 0.80 14.89
CA THR A 773 11.54 -0.46 14.66
C THR A 773 11.30 -0.68 13.17
N GLY A 774 11.15 -1.95 12.78
CA GLY A 774 11.10 -2.38 11.38
C GLY A 774 12.42 -3.02 10.94
N ASP A 775 12.55 -3.28 9.64
CA ASP A 775 13.73 -3.96 9.08
C ASP A 775 14.85 -2.96 8.73
N VAL A 776 15.53 -2.47 9.77
CA VAL A 776 16.73 -1.64 9.68
C VAL A 776 17.98 -2.45 10.05
N ALA A 777 19.13 -2.09 9.48
CA ALA A 777 20.40 -2.78 9.71
C ALA A 777 20.85 -2.72 11.19
N ASP A 778 20.62 -1.59 11.85
CA ASP A 778 20.87 -1.39 13.28
C ASP A 778 19.75 -0.54 13.89
N GLU A 779 19.05 -1.11 14.87
CA GLU A 779 17.91 -0.47 15.53
C GLU A 779 18.31 0.59 16.56
N ASP A 780 19.58 0.66 16.94
CA ASP A 780 20.08 1.48 18.05
C ASP A 780 20.97 2.66 17.58
N LEU A 781 21.28 2.74 16.28
CA LEU A 781 22.09 3.82 15.73
C LEU A 781 21.23 4.99 15.26
N ARG A 782 21.73 6.20 15.51
CA ARG A 782 21.15 7.44 14.95
C ARG A 782 21.07 7.39 13.41
N VAL A 783 22.10 6.82 12.77
CA VAL A 783 22.14 6.59 11.32
C VAL A 783 22.08 5.09 11.07
N THR A 784 21.11 4.66 10.28
CA THR A 784 20.90 3.25 9.93
C THR A 784 20.61 3.09 8.44
N THR A 785 20.53 1.86 7.96
CA THR A 785 20.25 1.56 6.55
C THR A 785 19.12 0.56 6.44
N VAL A 786 18.25 0.74 5.46
CA VAL A 786 17.20 -0.20 5.05
C VAL A 786 17.59 -0.79 3.71
N THR A 787 17.48 -2.11 3.55
CA THR A 787 17.64 -2.75 2.23
C THR A 787 16.26 -3.07 1.67
N MET A 788 15.91 -2.52 0.51
CA MET A 788 14.57 -2.61 -0.06
C MET A 788 14.36 -3.95 -0.77
N ASP A 789 13.76 -4.92 -0.08
CA ASP A 789 13.41 -6.25 -0.63
C ASP A 789 11.91 -6.54 -0.64
N ILE A 790 11.11 -5.57 -0.17
CA ILE A 790 9.65 -5.49 -0.21
C ILE A 790 9.22 -4.07 0.18
N HIS A 791 7.93 -3.73 0.07
CA HIS A 791 7.37 -2.56 0.76
C HIS A 791 7.67 -2.62 2.26
N LYS A 792 8.23 -1.55 2.82
CA LYS A 792 8.66 -1.51 4.23
C LYS A 792 8.11 -0.30 4.96
N THR A 793 7.89 -0.49 6.25
CA THR A 793 7.69 0.59 7.20
C THR A 793 8.80 0.56 8.23
N VAL A 794 9.36 1.73 8.51
CA VAL A 794 10.35 1.94 9.57
C VAL A 794 9.87 3.07 10.47
N VAL A 795 9.98 2.86 11.77
CA VAL A 795 9.57 3.85 12.78
C VAL A 795 10.79 4.28 13.59
N ALA A 796 11.02 5.59 13.69
CA ALA A 796 11.94 6.17 14.67
C ALA A 796 11.16 6.61 15.91
N GLU A 797 11.49 6.06 17.07
CA GLU A 797 10.91 6.47 18.35
C GLU A 797 11.82 7.46 19.05
N PHE A 798 11.33 8.67 19.27
CA PHE A 798 12.02 9.76 19.97
C PHE A 798 11.42 9.95 21.36
N SER A 799 12.28 9.98 22.38
CA SER A 799 11.88 10.11 23.77
C SER A 799 12.69 11.19 24.48
N PRO A 800 12.10 11.89 25.48
CA PRO A 800 12.85 12.78 26.36
C PRO A 800 14.04 12.05 27.00
N ALA A 801 15.22 12.66 26.93
CA ALA A 801 16.46 12.14 27.49
C ALA A 801 16.73 12.73 28.88
N ILE A 802 17.09 11.88 29.83
CA ILE A 802 17.55 12.25 31.17
C ILE A 802 19.07 12.10 31.21
N ASP A 803 19.77 13.22 31.42
CA ASP A 803 21.21 13.25 31.54
C ASP A 803 21.64 12.71 32.91
N ILE A 804 22.53 11.72 32.90
CA ILE A 804 23.17 11.19 34.11
C ILE A 804 24.59 11.76 34.18
N VAL A 805 24.84 12.52 35.24
CA VAL A 805 26.10 13.24 35.49
C VAL A 805 26.83 12.63 36.68
N THR A 806 26.11 12.11 37.68
CA THR A 806 26.73 11.57 38.91
C THR A 806 26.38 10.10 39.16
N VAL A 807 27.19 9.43 39.98
CA VAL A 807 26.91 8.04 40.39
C VAL A 807 25.68 7.96 41.32
N GLU A 808 25.37 9.03 42.05
CA GLU A 808 24.16 9.17 42.83
C GLU A 808 22.91 9.21 41.94
N GLU A 809 22.91 10.01 40.87
CA GLU A 809 21.82 10.05 39.88
C GLU A 809 21.65 8.70 39.17
N LEU A 810 22.76 8.04 38.83
CA LEU A 810 22.74 6.71 38.22
C LEU A 810 21.96 5.70 39.09
N GLN A 811 22.14 5.73 40.41
CA GLN A 811 21.42 4.83 41.34
C GLN A 811 19.92 5.12 41.44
N LEU A 812 19.48 6.33 41.06
CA LEU A 812 18.07 6.71 41.11
C LEU A 812 17.26 6.16 39.93
N ILE A 813 17.90 5.61 38.89
CA ILE A 813 17.19 5.02 37.75
C ILE A 813 16.21 3.93 38.22
N GLY A 814 14.92 4.19 38.03
CA GLY A 814 13.82 3.34 38.46
C GLY A 814 13.38 3.52 39.93
N SER A 815 13.73 4.64 40.57
CA SER A 815 13.39 4.93 41.97
C SER A 815 12.22 5.92 42.17
N GLY A 816 11.66 6.50 41.11
CA GLY A 816 10.55 7.46 41.23
C GLY A 816 10.15 8.16 39.93
N ALA A 817 9.30 9.19 40.02
CA ALA A 817 8.76 9.89 38.84
C ALA A 817 9.80 10.71 38.05
N GLU A 818 10.85 11.19 38.73
CA GLU A 818 11.96 11.93 38.09
C GLU A 818 12.91 10.99 37.33
N TYR A 819 13.04 9.75 37.81
CA TYR A 819 13.84 8.69 37.21
C TYR A 819 12.97 7.44 37.02
N PRO A 820 12.03 7.47 36.05
CA PRO A 820 11.06 6.40 35.84
C PRO A 820 11.70 5.17 35.18
N GLU A 821 11.23 3.97 35.50
CA GLU A 821 11.81 2.73 34.97
C GLU A 821 11.74 2.61 33.43
N ASN A 822 10.83 3.33 32.78
CA ASN A 822 10.69 3.39 31.31
C ASN A 822 11.37 4.63 30.69
N GLY A 823 12.26 5.31 31.41
CA GLY A 823 12.97 6.49 30.95
C GLY A 823 14.08 6.18 29.93
N CYS A 824 14.44 7.19 29.13
CA CYS A 824 15.64 7.17 28.29
C CYS A 824 16.74 7.98 28.98
N TYR A 825 17.83 7.31 29.36
CA TYR A 825 18.94 7.86 30.12
C TYR A 825 20.18 7.92 29.25
N ARG A 826 20.97 8.98 29.41
CA ARG A 826 22.25 9.08 28.74
C ARG A 826 23.35 9.60 29.64
N LEU A 827 24.54 9.02 29.55
CA LEU A 827 25.70 9.54 30.23
C LEU A 827 26.23 10.75 29.46
N THR A 828 26.68 11.78 30.18
CA THR A 828 27.28 12.99 29.58
C THR A 828 28.80 13.01 29.65
N HIS A 829 29.37 12.14 30.48
CA HIS A 829 30.81 11.95 30.67
C HIS A 829 31.07 10.60 31.36
N ASP A 830 32.35 10.22 31.49
CA ASP A 830 32.76 9.07 32.30
C ASP A 830 32.40 9.30 33.78
N ILE A 831 31.86 8.27 34.44
CA ILE A 831 31.45 8.34 35.86
C ILE A 831 32.45 7.56 36.71
N ASP A 832 33.05 8.22 37.71
CA ASP A 832 33.80 7.53 38.77
C ASP A 832 32.84 7.07 39.87
N ALA A 833 32.65 5.76 39.96
CA ALA A 833 31.80 5.08 40.92
C ALA A 833 32.58 4.42 42.07
N SER A 834 33.87 4.70 42.23
CA SER A 834 34.72 4.09 43.27
C SER A 834 34.21 4.30 44.71
N ALA A 835 33.51 5.41 44.95
CA ALA A 835 32.88 5.70 46.24
C ALA A 835 31.82 4.64 46.65
N THR A 836 31.22 3.95 45.67
CA THR A 836 30.15 2.97 45.91
C THR A 836 30.59 1.80 46.77
N ALA A 837 31.88 1.46 46.83
CA ALA A 837 32.39 0.38 47.69
C ALA A 837 32.09 0.57 49.18
N ALA A 838 31.91 1.82 49.64
CA ALA A 838 31.55 2.14 51.02
C ALA A 838 30.04 2.39 51.23
N TRP A 839 29.24 2.37 50.15
CA TRP A 839 27.80 2.63 50.24
C TRP A 839 27.04 1.44 50.82
N ASN A 840 25.86 1.73 51.37
CA ASN A 840 24.92 0.73 51.88
C ASN A 840 25.55 -0.27 52.86
N ASP A 841 26.31 0.23 53.84
CA ASP A 841 27.03 -0.56 54.85
C ASP A 841 27.99 -1.60 54.24
N GLY A 842 28.58 -1.28 53.07
CA GLY A 842 29.50 -2.16 52.34
C GLY A 842 28.80 -3.15 51.39
N ALA A 843 27.48 -3.03 51.21
CA ALA A 843 26.74 -3.74 50.18
C ALA A 843 26.94 -3.14 48.78
N GLY A 844 27.47 -1.92 48.67
CA GLY A 844 27.80 -1.32 47.38
C GLY A 844 26.66 -0.52 46.76
N PHE A 845 26.71 -0.37 45.43
CA PHE A 845 25.70 0.27 44.60
C PHE A 845 24.42 -0.58 44.55
N ILE A 846 23.25 0.06 44.71
CA ILE A 846 21.93 -0.55 44.50
C ILE A 846 21.65 -0.59 42.99
N PRO A 847 21.43 -1.78 42.40
CA PRO A 847 21.13 -1.91 40.98
C PRO A 847 19.95 -1.05 40.52
N CYS A 848 20.07 -0.48 39.33
CA CYS A 848 18.99 0.28 38.69
C CYS A 848 17.86 -0.65 38.21
N ARG A 849 16.69 -0.08 37.93
CA ARG A 849 15.55 -0.77 37.32
C ARG A 849 15.15 -0.12 36.00
N LEU A 850 15.13 -0.92 34.94
CA LEU A 850 14.60 -0.55 33.64
C LEU A 850 13.48 -1.53 33.26
N SER A 851 12.30 -0.99 32.96
CA SER A 851 11.09 -1.73 32.57
C SER A 851 10.40 -1.03 31.40
N ASN A 852 9.50 -1.73 30.72
CA ASN A 852 8.60 -1.15 29.71
C ASN A 852 9.31 -0.30 28.61
N GLY A 853 10.49 -0.71 28.16
CA GLY A 853 11.24 -0.04 27.09
C GLY A 853 12.24 1.03 27.55
N GLY A 854 12.64 1.04 28.81
CA GLY A 854 13.69 1.93 29.31
C GLY A 854 15.04 1.75 28.60
N VAL A 855 15.74 2.85 28.33
CA VAL A 855 17.03 2.88 27.61
C VAL A 855 18.11 3.48 28.50
N LEU A 856 19.26 2.83 28.61
CA LEU A 856 20.47 3.40 29.18
C LEU A 856 21.57 3.46 28.11
N ASP A 857 21.85 4.66 27.63
CA ASP A 857 22.87 4.93 26.61
C ASP A 857 24.11 5.54 27.25
N GLY A 858 25.23 4.82 27.21
CA GLY A 858 26.51 5.32 27.68
C GLY A 858 27.03 6.49 26.86
N GLN A 859 26.51 6.75 25.65
CA GLN A 859 27.07 7.74 24.71
C GLN A 859 28.58 7.63 24.56
N SER A 860 29.12 6.40 24.57
CA SER A 860 30.56 6.11 24.54
C SER A 860 31.34 6.38 25.82
N HIS A 861 30.67 6.72 26.92
CA HIS A 861 31.28 6.91 28.22
C HIS A 861 31.39 5.61 29.04
N GLN A 862 32.17 5.69 30.10
CA GLN A 862 32.47 4.56 30.96
C GLN A 862 32.12 4.85 32.42
N ILE A 863 31.66 3.83 33.14
CA ILE A 863 31.54 3.84 34.60
C ILE A 863 32.74 3.08 35.18
N LYS A 864 33.49 3.74 36.07
CA LYS A 864 34.76 3.23 36.61
C LYS A 864 34.64 2.92 38.09
N GLY A 865 35.15 1.78 38.55
CA GLY A 865 35.22 1.48 39.98
C GLY A 865 33.90 1.12 40.67
N LEU A 866 32.84 0.77 39.91
CA LEU A 866 31.54 0.41 40.47
C LEU A 866 31.66 -0.85 41.34
N SER A 867 31.15 -0.81 42.57
CA SER A 867 31.16 -1.94 43.50
C SER A 867 29.74 -2.34 43.86
N ILE A 868 29.35 -3.59 43.58
CA ILE A 868 28.05 -4.20 43.94
C ILE A 868 28.34 -5.47 44.73
N ASN A 869 27.77 -5.59 45.93
CA ASN A 869 27.94 -6.75 46.79
C ASN A 869 26.58 -7.13 47.40
N ASN A 870 25.74 -7.74 46.58
CA ASN A 870 24.40 -8.16 46.99
C ASN A 870 24.48 -9.48 47.78
N PRO A 871 24.02 -9.52 49.05
CA PRO A 871 23.94 -10.76 49.81
C PRO A 871 22.95 -11.75 49.16
N PRO A 872 23.03 -13.07 49.47
CA PRO A 872 22.36 -14.17 48.77
C PRO A 872 20.81 -14.16 48.73
N HIS A 873 20.16 -13.10 49.22
CA HIS A 873 18.71 -12.91 49.17
C HIS A 873 18.21 -12.13 47.95
N TYR A 874 19.11 -11.50 47.17
CA TYR A 874 18.79 -10.89 45.88
C TYR A 874 19.27 -11.81 44.75
N PRO A 875 18.36 -12.29 43.88
CA PRO A 875 18.71 -13.31 42.90
C PRO A 875 19.63 -12.78 41.79
N TRP A 876 19.59 -11.48 41.46
CA TRP A 876 20.30 -10.91 40.32
C TRP A 876 21.16 -9.71 40.75
N ALA A 877 22.43 -9.70 40.35
CA ALA A 877 23.39 -8.66 40.67
C ALA A 877 24.10 -8.15 39.41
N GLY A 878 24.03 -6.84 39.19
CA GLY A 878 24.67 -6.10 38.10
C GLY A 878 24.25 -4.64 38.14
N LEU A 879 24.79 -3.80 37.23
CA LEU A 879 24.38 -2.40 37.11
C LEU A 879 22.85 -2.28 37.03
N ILE A 880 22.23 -3.14 36.20
CA ILE A 880 20.80 -3.39 36.20
C ILE A 880 20.53 -4.74 36.88
N SER A 881 19.50 -4.84 37.72
CA SER A 881 19.14 -6.12 38.33
C SER A 881 18.61 -7.11 37.28
N GLY A 882 17.48 -6.76 36.67
CA GLY A 882 16.86 -7.49 35.56
C GLY A 882 16.54 -6.53 34.42
N LEU A 883 17.00 -6.83 33.21
CA LEU A 883 16.71 -6.04 32.01
C LEU A 883 15.49 -6.62 31.30
N GLU A 884 14.34 -5.98 31.48
CA GLU A 884 13.03 -6.41 30.98
C GLU A 884 12.89 -6.32 29.45
N PRO A 885 11.85 -6.94 28.85
CA PRO A 885 11.59 -6.85 27.42
C PRO A 885 11.60 -5.40 26.90
N LYS A 886 12.14 -5.18 25.69
CA LYS A 886 12.32 -3.88 25.02
C LYS A 886 13.32 -2.93 25.68
N CYS A 887 13.82 -3.23 26.88
CA CYS A 887 14.82 -2.38 27.51
C CYS A 887 16.20 -2.57 26.87
N VAL A 888 16.97 -1.49 26.77
CA VAL A 888 18.27 -1.50 26.09
C VAL A 888 19.35 -0.86 26.96
N ILE A 889 20.50 -1.53 27.07
CA ILE A 889 21.75 -0.91 27.52
C ILE A 889 22.68 -0.83 26.31
N ARG A 890 23.19 0.36 25.98
CA ARG A 890 24.07 0.51 24.82
C ARG A 890 25.20 1.50 25.00
N ASN A 891 26.25 1.34 24.18
CA ASN A 891 27.40 2.27 24.07
C ASN A 891 28.07 2.57 25.43
N LEU A 892 28.13 1.59 26.32
CA LEU A 892 28.54 1.77 27.72
C LEU A 892 29.73 0.88 28.07
N GLY A 893 30.75 1.47 28.68
CA GLY A 893 31.87 0.74 29.28
C GLY A 893 31.76 0.61 30.79
N LEU A 894 32.11 -0.55 31.33
CA LEU A 894 32.40 -0.73 32.76
C LEU A 894 33.88 -1.04 32.92
N SER A 895 34.61 -0.31 33.76
CA SER A 895 36.04 -0.57 34.00
C SER A 895 36.41 -0.59 35.47
N SER A 896 37.30 -1.50 35.85
CA SER A 896 37.73 -1.70 37.24
C SER A 896 36.56 -1.92 38.22
N CYS A 897 35.48 -2.57 37.76
CA CYS A 897 34.28 -2.81 38.57
C CYS A 897 34.36 -4.14 39.34
N SER A 898 33.64 -4.25 40.45
CA SER A 898 33.52 -5.46 41.26
C SER A 898 32.05 -5.77 41.52
N VAL A 899 31.58 -6.95 41.09
CA VAL A 899 30.19 -7.38 41.29
C VAL A 899 30.15 -8.75 41.96
N ALA A 900 29.43 -8.84 43.08
CA ALA A 900 29.18 -10.09 43.78
C ALA A 900 27.68 -10.26 44.05
N GLY A 901 27.15 -11.46 43.82
CA GLY A 901 25.74 -11.79 44.01
C GLY A 901 25.41 -13.25 43.74
N TYR A 902 24.11 -13.56 43.66
CA TYR A 902 23.65 -14.92 43.38
C TYR A 902 23.82 -15.28 41.90
N ASP A 903 23.08 -14.64 41.00
CA ASP A 903 23.39 -14.56 39.57
C ASP A 903 24.05 -13.21 39.28
N ALA A 904 25.35 -13.22 39.00
CA ALA A 904 26.16 -12.01 38.90
C ALA A 904 26.64 -11.75 37.47
N GLY A 905 26.40 -10.54 36.98
CA GLY A 905 26.97 -9.99 35.75
C GLY A 905 27.25 -8.50 35.91
N SER A 906 28.26 -7.96 35.22
CA SER A 906 28.64 -6.56 35.44
C SER A 906 27.55 -5.57 34.98
N LEU A 907 26.95 -5.81 33.81
CA LEU A 907 25.92 -4.95 33.23
C LEU A 907 24.53 -5.34 33.72
N ALA A 908 24.23 -6.63 33.76
CA ALA A 908 22.95 -7.12 34.26
C ALA A 908 23.09 -8.47 34.99
N GLY A 909 22.29 -8.69 36.02
CA GLY A 909 22.17 -10.03 36.62
C GLY A 909 21.36 -10.96 35.72
N LEU A 910 20.19 -10.53 35.26
CA LEU A 910 19.34 -11.24 34.30
C LEU A 910 18.96 -10.32 33.13
N VAL A 911 18.92 -10.84 31.91
CA VAL A 911 18.31 -10.19 30.74
C VAL A 911 17.13 -11.04 30.28
N PHE A 912 15.91 -10.53 30.38
CA PHE A 912 14.68 -11.22 29.98
C PHE A 912 14.54 -11.30 28.45
N GLY A 913 13.62 -12.14 27.97
CA GLY A 913 13.27 -12.23 26.56
C GLY A 913 12.98 -10.85 25.95
N GLY A 914 13.68 -10.48 24.88
CA GLY A 914 13.50 -9.17 24.22
C GLY A 914 14.26 -7.99 24.85
N GLY A 915 14.93 -8.15 26.00
CA GLY A 915 15.90 -7.18 26.52
C GLY A 915 17.24 -7.22 25.75
N ARG A 916 17.95 -6.10 25.64
CA ARG A 916 19.16 -5.97 24.78
C ARG A 916 20.34 -5.28 25.43
N ILE A 917 21.54 -5.82 25.21
CA ILE A 917 22.82 -5.18 25.51
C ILE A 917 23.63 -5.05 24.22
N VAL A 918 23.98 -3.83 23.80
CA VAL A 918 24.56 -3.58 22.48
C VAL A 918 25.73 -2.61 22.54
N ARG A 919 26.89 -2.94 21.94
CA ARG A 919 28.08 -2.06 21.96
C ARG A 919 28.52 -1.72 23.39
N CYS A 920 28.54 -2.71 24.27
CA CYS A 920 28.99 -2.55 25.65
C CYS A 920 30.24 -3.36 25.92
N PHE A 921 31.03 -2.92 26.89
CA PHE A 921 32.14 -3.71 27.39
C PHE A 921 32.22 -3.72 28.91
N ALA A 922 32.83 -4.76 29.45
CA ALA A 922 33.09 -4.88 30.87
C ALA A 922 34.50 -5.36 31.16
N GLU A 923 35.25 -4.58 31.92
CA GLU A 923 36.45 -4.97 32.64
C GLU A 923 36.11 -5.04 34.13
N ALA A 924 35.71 -6.23 34.59
CA ALA A 924 35.17 -6.41 35.93
C ALA A 924 35.63 -7.71 36.61
N SER A 925 35.66 -7.67 37.93
CA SER A 925 35.74 -8.85 38.79
C SER A 925 34.33 -9.28 39.19
N VAL A 926 33.86 -10.43 38.72
CA VAL A 926 32.49 -10.91 38.98
C VAL A 926 32.51 -12.20 39.80
N THR A 927 31.73 -12.25 40.87
CA THR A 927 31.59 -13.43 41.75
C THR A 927 30.13 -13.83 41.89
N GLY A 928 29.75 -14.96 41.31
CA GLY A 928 28.40 -15.52 41.40
C GLY A 928 28.30 -16.69 42.40
N ALA A 929 27.15 -16.84 43.07
CA ALA A 929 26.87 -18.02 43.88
C ALA A 929 26.37 -19.19 43.01
N GLU A 930 25.44 -18.92 42.08
CA GLU A 930 24.91 -19.87 41.10
C GLU A 930 25.48 -19.59 39.70
N PHE A 931 25.17 -18.45 39.09
CA PHE A 931 25.74 -18.08 37.78
C PHE A 931 26.64 -16.85 37.86
N ALA A 932 27.77 -16.88 37.14
CA ALA A 932 28.68 -15.75 37.03
C ALA A 932 29.06 -15.50 35.56
N GLY A 933 28.81 -14.30 35.05
CA GLY A 933 29.19 -13.90 33.69
C GLY A 933 29.87 -12.54 33.66
N GLY A 934 30.82 -12.36 32.73
CA GLY A 934 31.51 -11.08 32.58
C GLY A 934 30.60 -9.91 32.23
N LEU A 935 29.59 -10.12 31.38
CA LEU A 935 28.58 -9.13 31.02
C LEU A 935 27.28 -9.37 31.80
N VAL A 936 26.79 -10.61 31.77
CA VAL A 936 25.46 -10.98 32.25
C VAL A 936 25.50 -12.30 33.02
N GLY A 937 24.81 -12.36 34.17
CA GLY A 937 24.65 -13.61 34.93
C GLY A 937 23.86 -14.65 34.14
N ARG A 938 22.61 -14.33 33.80
CA ARG A 938 21.70 -15.17 33.00
C ARG A 938 21.09 -14.42 31.82
N LEU A 939 21.10 -15.03 30.64
CA LEU A 939 20.67 -14.43 29.38
C LEU A 939 19.48 -15.15 28.76
N GLU A 940 18.35 -14.45 28.66
CA GLU A 940 17.16 -14.85 27.88
C GLU A 940 16.85 -13.84 26.76
N GLY A 941 17.50 -12.68 26.74
CA GLY A 941 17.44 -11.67 25.67
C GLY A 941 18.65 -11.70 24.73
N THR A 942 19.06 -10.54 24.20
CA THR A 942 20.15 -10.44 23.21
C THR A 942 21.34 -9.62 23.73
N ILE A 943 22.55 -10.15 23.55
CA ILE A 943 23.79 -9.39 23.66
C ILE A 943 24.40 -9.31 22.26
N ALA A 944 24.73 -8.11 21.80
CA ALA A 944 25.32 -7.90 20.47
C ALA A 944 26.53 -6.95 20.51
N ASN A 945 27.53 -7.21 19.67
CA ASN A 945 28.68 -6.33 19.50
C ASN A 945 29.34 -5.92 20.83
N SER A 946 29.55 -6.86 21.75
CA SER A 946 29.98 -6.56 23.12
C SER A 946 31.12 -7.45 23.59
N TYR A 947 31.88 -7.04 24.62
CA TYR A 947 32.98 -7.87 25.12
C TYR A 947 33.23 -7.79 26.62
N ALA A 948 33.72 -8.90 27.19
CA ALA A 948 34.12 -8.98 28.59
C ALA A 948 35.59 -9.36 28.78
N VAL A 949 36.23 -8.69 29.71
CA VAL A 949 37.58 -8.93 30.23
C VAL A 949 37.56 -8.82 31.75
N GLY A 950 38.60 -9.34 32.43
CA GLY A 950 38.69 -9.33 33.88
C GLY A 950 38.65 -10.73 34.49
N HIS A 951 38.09 -10.88 35.68
CA HIS A 951 38.14 -12.12 36.47
C HIS A 951 36.75 -12.57 36.90
N ILE A 952 36.31 -13.72 36.40
CA ILE A 952 34.98 -14.27 36.67
C ILE A 952 35.13 -15.52 37.54
N SER A 953 34.36 -15.59 38.61
CA SER A 953 34.35 -16.77 39.48
C SER A 953 32.98 -17.15 39.99
N SER A 954 32.77 -18.45 40.20
CA SER A 954 31.58 -18.98 40.85
C SER A 954 31.95 -19.82 42.08
N ALA A 955 31.18 -19.67 43.17
CA ALA A 955 31.43 -20.39 44.42
C ALA A 955 30.91 -21.84 44.38
N SER A 956 29.75 -22.07 43.74
CA SER A 956 29.09 -23.39 43.67
C SER A 956 28.43 -23.74 42.33
N GLY A 957 28.26 -22.78 41.41
CA GLY A 957 27.64 -23.01 40.10
C GLY A 957 28.56 -22.74 38.91
N LEU A 958 28.03 -22.24 37.79
CA LEU A 958 28.72 -22.20 36.49
C LEU A 958 29.14 -20.78 36.13
N ALA A 959 30.41 -20.64 35.75
CA ALA A 959 31.01 -19.37 35.35
C ALA A 959 31.28 -19.34 33.84
N GLY A 960 30.93 -18.25 33.19
CA GLY A 960 31.23 -18.01 31.78
C GLY A 960 31.97 -16.70 31.56
N GLY A 961 32.91 -16.67 30.61
CA GLY A 961 33.71 -15.47 30.34
C GLY A 961 32.87 -14.23 30.00
N ALA A 962 31.77 -14.39 29.27
CA ALA A 962 30.80 -13.31 28.99
C ALA A 962 29.45 -13.54 29.68
N VAL A 963 28.92 -14.77 29.68
CA VAL A 963 27.59 -15.08 30.20
C VAL A 963 27.62 -16.31 31.11
N GLY A 964 27.03 -16.24 32.30
CA GLY A 964 26.96 -17.38 33.20
C GLY A 964 26.11 -18.52 32.63
N ALA A 965 24.84 -18.24 32.32
CA ALA A 965 23.92 -19.20 31.71
C ALA A 965 23.06 -18.58 30.59
N VAL A 966 22.79 -19.34 29.53
CA VAL A 966 21.88 -18.96 28.44
C VAL A 966 20.61 -19.79 28.50
N GLY A 967 19.46 -19.12 28.58
CA GLY A 967 18.11 -19.71 28.55
C GLY A 967 17.49 -19.76 27.15
N TRP A 968 16.18 -20.03 27.08
CA TRP A 968 15.48 -20.46 25.85
C TRP A 968 15.50 -19.45 24.68
N ASN A 969 15.52 -18.15 24.99
CA ASN A 969 15.49 -17.07 23.99
C ASN A 969 16.82 -16.30 23.90
N GLY A 970 17.84 -16.72 24.64
CA GLY A 970 19.10 -16.00 24.77
C GLY A 970 19.97 -16.06 23.51
N ARG A 971 20.44 -14.91 23.05
CA ARG A 971 21.32 -14.78 21.86
C ARG A 971 22.56 -13.96 22.17
N LEU A 972 23.72 -14.49 21.80
CA LEU A 972 25.01 -13.81 21.87
C LEU A 972 25.58 -13.62 20.46
N LEU A 973 25.65 -12.37 19.99
CA LEU A 973 25.94 -12.04 18.58
C LEU A 973 27.20 -11.17 18.50
N ARG A 974 28.15 -11.54 17.63
CA ARG A 974 29.37 -10.75 17.34
C ARG A 974 30.05 -10.22 18.61
N SER A 975 30.22 -11.08 19.60
CA SER A 975 30.71 -10.70 20.93
C SER A 975 31.87 -11.58 21.36
N TYR A 976 32.71 -11.12 22.29
CA TYR A 976 33.83 -11.94 22.75
C TYR A 976 34.15 -11.86 24.24
N ALA A 977 34.84 -12.88 24.75
CA ALA A 977 35.39 -12.90 26.10
C ALA A 977 36.90 -13.17 26.10
N ALA A 978 37.64 -12.38 26.87
CA ALA A 978 39.04 -12.62 27.23
C ALA A 978 39.25 -12.48 28.75
N ALA A 979 38.24 -12.86 29.54
CA ALA A 979 38.27 -12.85 31.00
C ALA A 979 38.77 -14.20 31.55
N THR A 980 39.56 -14.18 32.62
CA THR A 980 39.98 -15.39 33.35
C THR A 980 38.78 -15.98 34.08
N VAL A 981 38.54 -17.29 33.94
CA VAL A 981 37.43 -17.98 34.59
C VAL A 981 37.95 -18.93 35.67
N ALA A 982 37.44 -18.82 36.90
CA ALA A 982 37.90 -19.60 38.05
C ALA A 982 36.75 -20.14 38.93
N GLY A 983 36.81 -21.41 39.33
CA GLY A 983 35.78 -22.06 40.17
C GLY A 983 34.61 -22.66 39.36
N GLY A 984 34.07 -23.79 39.83
CA GLY A 984 32.96 -24.52 39.17
C GLY A 984 33.29 -25.07 37.76
N ALA A 985 32.36 -25.82 37.14
CA ALA A 985 32.53 -26.31 35.76
C ALA A 985 32.32 -25.14 34.75
N GLY A 986 33.30 -24.26 34.59
CA GLY A 986 33.18 -23.04 33.78
C GLY A 986 33.44 -23.22 32.28
N GLY A 987 32.82 -22.35 31.47
CA GLY A 987 32.99 -22.28 30.02
C GLY A 987 33.64 -20.97 29.57
N GLY A 988 34.48 -21.03 28.53
CA GLY A 988 35.30 -19.89 28.10
C GLY A 988 34.51 -18.66 27.65
N LEU A 989 33.34 -18.84 27.02
CA LEU A 989 32.41 -17.76 26.67
C LEU A 989 31.13 -17.82 27.52
N VAL A 990 30.53 -19.01 27.59
CA VAL A 990 29.28 -19.29 28.27
C VAL A 990 29.44 -20.49 29.20
N GLY A 991 29.03 -20.34 30.46
CA GLY A 991 29.13 -21.39 31.48
C GLY A 991 28.14 -22.54 31.28
N GLN A 992 26.85 -22.22 31.10
CA GLN A 992 25.77 -23.18 30.82
C GLN A 992 24.95 -22.78 29.61
N ASN A 993 24.56 -23.78 28.82
CA ASN A 993 23.54 -23.63 27.81
C ASN A 993 22.49 -24.72 28.04
N ASP A 994 21.26 -24.33 28.33
CA ASP A 994 20.14 -25.26 28.53
C ASP A 994 19.61 -25.84 27.20
N PHE A 995 20.28 -25.56 26.07
CA PHE A 995 19.87 -25.97 24.72
C PHE A 995 21.05 -26.42 23.81
N ILE A 996 20.74 -26.80 22.57
CA ILE A 996 21.69 -27.22 21.54
C ILE A 996 22.70 -26.09 21.25
N ALA A 997 23.98 -26.34 21.55
CA ALA A 997 25.11 -25.40 21.55
C ALA A 997 25.26 -24.50 20.31
N GLU A 998 24.88 -24.97 19.12
CA GLU A 998 25.06 -24.26 17.83
C GLU A 998 24.18 -23.01 17.66
N ARG A 999 23.21 -22.77 18.57
CA ARG A 999 22.08 -21.84 18.32
C ARG A 999 22.02 -20.63 19.26
N ALA A 1000 22.81 -20.63 20.32
CA ALA A 1000 22.86 -19.55 21.33
C ALA A 1000 23.86 -18.44 20.97
N SER A 1001 24.81 -18.71 20.07
CA SER A 1001 25.91 -17.82 19.73
C SER A 1001 26.13 -17.74 18.22
N GLU A 1002 26.31 -16.53 17.69
CA GLU A 1002 26.65 -16.28 16.29
C GLU A 1002 27.88 -15.39 16.22
N ALA A 1003 28.90 -15.80 15.44
CA ALA A 1003 30.16 -15.07 15.25
C ALA A 1003 30.77 -14.55 16.57
N SER A 1004 30.70 -15.36 17.63
CA SER A 1004 31.10 -14.97 18.99
C SER A 1004 32.17 -15.91 19.54
N PHE A 1005 33.16 -15.34 20.23
CA PHE A 1005 34.45 -15.99 20.45
C PHE A 1005 34.94 -15.89 21.90
N TRP A 1006 35.76 -16.84 22.34
CA TRP A 1006 36.57 -16.66 23.55
C TRP A 1006 38.04 -16.95 23.31
N ASP A 1007 38.90 -16.30 24.08
CA ASP A 1007 40.32 -16.60 24.13
C ASP A 1007 40.57 -17.78 25.09
N MET A 1008 41.05 -18.90 24.55
CA MET A 1008 41.29 -20.13 25.33
C MET A 1008 42.44 -19.98 26.36
N GLN A 1009 43.47 -19.19 26.04
CA GLN A 1009 44.61 -18.98 26.95
C GLN A 1009 44.30 -17.95 28.03
N ALA A 1010 43.59 -16.87 27.69
CA ALA A 1010 43.21 -15.84 28.65
C ALA A 1010 42.15 -16.35 29.63
N SER A 1011 41.18 -17.15 29.15
CA SER A 1011 40.14 -17.72 30.01
C SER A 1011 40.65 -18.87 30.89
N GLY A 1012 41.62 -19.64 30.41
CA GLY A 1012 42.01 -20.91 31.03
C GLY A 1012 41.05 -22.06 30.72
N CYS A 1013 40.11 -21.87 29.80
CA CYS A 1013 39.07 -22.85 29.45
C CYS A 1013 39.24 -23.34 28.00
N GLU A 1014 39.36 -24.66 27.82
CA GLU A 1014 39.42 -25.31 26.50
C GLU A 1014 38.02 -25.49 25.86
N ALA A 1015 36.95 -25.33 26.64
CA ALA A 1015 35.57 -25.54 26.20
C ALA A 1015 34.63 -24.43 26.70
N SER A 1016 33.49 -24.29 26.03
CA SER A 1016 32.40 -23.37 26.35
C SER A 1016 31.08 -24.02 25.94
N ALA A 1017 29.97 -23.65 26.58
CA ALA A 1017 28.66 -24.20 26.26
C ALA A 1017 28.13 -23.77 24.87
N CYS A 1018 28.62 -22.65 24.35
CA CYS A 1018 28.49 -22.20 22.96
C CYS A 1018 29.61 -21.20 22.60
N GLY A 1019 29.65 -20.76 21.34
CA GLY A 1019 30.68 -19.90 20.77
C GLY A 1019 31.85 -20.69 20.16
N GLU A 1020 32.84 -19.97 19.67
CA GLU A 1020 34.07 -20.56 19.12
C GLU A 1020 35.32 -20.15 19.92
N GLY A 1021 36.10 -21.15 20.36
CA GLY A 1021 37.37 -20.92 21.04
C GLY A 1021 38.47 -20.60 20.03
N LYS A 1022 39.23 -19.54 20.28
CA LYS A 1022 40.37 -19.12 19.45
C LYS A 1022 41.62 -18.94 20.32
N SER A 1023 42.78 -19.03 19.68
CA SER A 1023 44.03 -18.72 20.37
C SER A 1023 44.18 -17.22 20.58
N THR A 1024 44.97 -16.78 21.57
CA THR A 1024 45.31 -15.36 21.73
C THR A 1024 45.90 -14.72 20.49
N ALA A 1025 46.65 -15.47 19.69
CA ALA A 1025 47.18 -14.96 18.43
C ALA A 1025 46.05 -14.71 17.43
N ASP A 1026 45.13 -15.67 17.26
CA ASP A 1026 44.00 -15.55 16.33
C ASP A 1026 43.00 -14.48 16.77
N MET A 1027 42.77 -14.32 18.08
CA MET A 1027 41.91 -13.29 18.65
C MET A 1027 42.41 -11.86 18.40
N ARG A 1028 43.64 -11.70 17.87
CA ARG A 1028 44.24 -10.41 17.50
C ARG A 1028 44.31 -10.18 15.99
N LEU A 1029 43.68 -11.06 15.20
CA LEU A 1029 43.62 -10.95 13.74
C LEU A 1029 42.21 -10.61 13.27
N ARG A 1030 42.07 -9.61 12.39
CA ARG A 1030 40.77 -9.18 11.84
C ARG A 1030 40.07 -10.31 11.09
N THR A 1031 40.84 -11.16 10.42
CA THR A 1031 40.33 -12.30 9.65
C THR A 1031 39.58 -13.33 10.48
N THR A 1032 39.81 -13.37 11.79
CA THR A 1032 39.10 -14.26 12.72
C THR A 1032 37.63 -13.85 12.88
N PHE A 1033 37.34 -12.55 12.80
CA PHE A 1033 36.03 -11.95 13.10
C PHE A 1033 35.19 -11.77 11.82
N THR A 1034 34.92 -12.86 11.12
CA THR A 1034 34.08 -12.82 9.91
C THR A 1034 32.65 -12.39 10.26
N GLY A 1035 32.07 -11.47 9.47
CA GLY A 1035 30.74 -10.91 9.71
C GLY A 1035 30.68 -9.77 10.72
N TRP A 1036 31.83 -9.31 11.24
CA TRP A 1036 31.91 -8.12 12.10
C TRP A 1036 32.07 -6.86 11.27
N ASP A 1037 31.43 -5.78 11.73
CA ASP A 1037 31.58 -4.46 11.11
C ASP A 1037 32.79 -3.71 11.70
N PHE A 1038 33.89 -3.72 10.95
CA PHE A 1038 35.10 -2.94 11.26
C PHE A 1038 35.10 -1.53 10.67
N SER A 1039 34.05 -1.13 9.96
CA SER A 1039 33.92 0.21 9.39
C SER A 1039 33.32 1.20 10.40
N THR A 1040 32.39 0.76 11.26
CA THR A 1040 31.72 1.67 12.20
C THR A 1040 31.64 1.18 13.65
N VAL A 1041 31.71 -0.13 13.92
CA VAL A 1041 31.50 -0.69 15.27
C VAL A 1041 32.81 -1.06 15.96
N TRP A 1042 33.65 -1.86 15.27
CA TRP A 1042 34.86 -2.44 15.83
C TRP A 1042 36.14 -1.86 15.21
N GLY A 1043 37.14 -1.60 16.03
CA GLY A 1043 38.53 -1.40 15.62
C GLY A 1043 39.38 -2.61 16.02
N ILE A 1044 40.50 -2.83 15.33
CA ILE A 1044 41.51 -3.81 15.73
C ILE A 1044 42.90 -3.38 15.28
N ASP A 1045 43.85 -3.39 16.21
CA ASP A 1045 45.26 -3.24 15.91
C ASP A 1045 45.86 -4.62 15.60
N GLU A 1046 45.93 -4.95 14.30
CA GLU A 1046 46.36 -6.25 13.78
C GLU A 1046 47.63 -6.80 14.47
N GLY A 1047 47.50 -7.96 15.12
CA GLY A 1047 48.56 -8.66 15.85
C GLY A 1047 48.97 -8.04 17.20
N VAL A 1048 48.42 -6.89 17.57
CA VAL A 1048 48.80 -6.16 18.81
C VAL A 1048 47.79 -6.43 19.92
N GLY A 1049 46.51 -6.11 19.68
CA GLY A 1049 45.46 -6.12 20.69
C GLY A 1049 44.20 -6.85 20.23
N TYR A 1050 43.29 -7.11 21.16
CA TYR A 1050 41.95 -7.63 20.85
C TYR A 1050 41.12 -6.56 20.11
N PRO A 1051 40.06 -6.94 19.39
CA PRO A 1051 39.10 -5.98 18.88
C PRO A 1051 38.57 -5.08 19.99
N PHE A 1052 38.46 -3.79 19.72
CA PHE A 1052 37.91 -2.80 20.63
C PHE A 1052 36.73 -2.10 19.99
N LEU A 1053 35.80 -1.60 20.79
CA LEU A 1053 34.72 -0.76 20.27
C LEU A 1053 35.31 0.60 19.92
N TRP A 1054 35.03 1.13 18.73
CA TRP A 1054 35.68 2.34 18.19
C TRP A 1054 35.73 3.52 19.17
N PHE A 1055 34.67 3.66 19.97
CA PHE A 1055 34.56 4.76 20.92
C PHE A 1055 35.55 4.70 22.10
N THR A 1056 36.16 3.55 22.36
CA THR A 1056 37.11 3.34 23.47
C THR A 1056 38.53 3.87 23.20
N HIS A 1057 38.86 4.20 21.95
CA HIS A 1057 40.21 4.62 21.52
C HIS A 1057 40.31 6.11 21.12
N LEU A 1058 39.27 6.91 21.39
CA LEU A 1058 39.24 8.36 21.18
C LEU A 1058 39.84 9.14 22.38
N SER A 1059 41.06 8.81 22.79
CA SER A 1059 41.85 9.69 23.65
C SER A 1059 42.86 10.44 22.79
N LEU A 1060 42.56 11.70 22.41
CA LEU A 1060 43.63 12.59 21.97
C LEU A 1060 44.62 12.76 23.13
N PRO A 1061 45.93 12.59 22.93
CA PRO A 1061 46.90 13.02 23.92
C PRO A 1061 46.79 14.54 24.05
N VAL A 1062 46.29 15.02 25.19
CA VAL A 1062 46.58 16.37 25.68
C VAL A 1062 48.01 16.37 26.18
N ASP A 1063 48.97 16.14 25.29
CA ASP A 1063 50.33 16.59 25.52
C ASP A 1063 50.40 17.98 24.92
N THR A 1064 50.45 18.97 25.80
CA THR A 1064 50.85 20.33 25.43
C THR A 1064 52.36 20.35 25.28
N PRO A 1065 52.94 20.45 24.06
CA PRO A 1065 54.35 20.76 23.93
C PRO A 1065 54.46 22.26 24.17
N SER A 1066 55.11 22.60 25.27
CA SER A 1066 55.53 23.94 25.63
C SER A 1066 56.14 24.69 24.43
N GLY A 1067 55.48 25.77 24.00
CA GLY A 1067 56.09 26.80 23.15
C GLY A 1067 55.35 27.09 21.84
N CYS A 1068 54.20 27.77 21.90
CA CYS A 1068 53.79 28.68 20.82
C CYS A 1068 52.85 29.79 21.35
N ALA A 1069 52.92 30.95 20.71
CA ALA A 1069 52.72 32.29 21.24
C ALA A 1069 51.29 32.68 21.72
N PRO A 1070 51.14 33.79 22.51
CA PRO A 1070 49.89 34.26 23.13
C PRO A 1070 48.76 34.72 22.17
N GLU A 1071 48.87 34.44 20.88
CA GLU A 1071 47.97 34.99 19.86
C GLU A 1071 46.66 34.20 19.72
N TYR A 1072 46.62 32.93 20.18
CA TYR A 1072 45.41 32.09 20.11
C TYR A 1072 44.35 32.42 21.17
N ALA A 1073 44.75 32.84 22.37
CA ALA A 1073 43.82 33.22 23.43
C ALA A 1073 43.13 34.58 23.16
N ALA A 1074 43.79 35.48 22.42
CA ALA A 1074 43.20 36.76 22.01
C ALA A 1074 42.21 36.62 20.85
N TRP A 1075 42.38 35.61 19.99
CA TRP A 1075 41.50 35.35 18.84
C TRP A 1075 40.14 34.78 19.26
N ALA A 1076 40.11 33.85 20.23
CA ALA A 1076 38.86 33.31 20.79
C ALA A 1076 38.06 34.34 21.61
N ALA A 1077 38.72 35.32 22.23
CA ALA A 1077 38.08 36.36 23.02
C ALA A 1077 37.50 37.53 22.20
N ALA A 1078 37.93 37.72 20.94
CA ALA A 1078 37.52 38.85 20.10
C ALA A 1078 36.31 38.57 19.19
N HIS A 1079 35.82 37.33 19.11
CA HIS A 1079 34.77 36.92 18.16
C HIS A 1079 33.49 36.39 18.83
N THR A 1080 33.30 36.63 20.14
CA THR A 1080 32.16 36.10 20.93
C THR A 1080 30.95 37.01 21.03
N ASN A 1081 30.75 37.99 20.13
CA ASN A 1081 29.52 38.78 20.13
C ASN A 1081 29.07 39.13 18.72
N ILE A 1082 28.01 38.45 18.26
CA ILE A 1082 26.84 38.97 17.50
C ILE A 1082 25.97 37.75 17.10
N TRP A 1083 24.86 37.59 17.85
CA TRP A 1083 23.64 36.75 17.66
C TRP A 1083 23.71 35.23 17.95
N GLY A 1084 23.16 34.86 19.12
CA GLY A 1084 22.33 33.67 19.34
C GLY A 1084 23.00 32.30 19.47
N THR A 1085 23.48 31.98 20.69
CA THR A 1085 23.71 30.63 21.24
C THR A 1085 24.30 29.57 20.29
N ALA A 1086 25.63 29.51 20.21
CA ALA A 1086 26.35 28.27 19.99
C ALA A 1086 27.41 28.15 21.08
N ASP A 1087 27.06 27.45 22.16
CA ASP A 1087 28.02 26.96 23.14
C ASP A 1087 28.74 25.77 22.49
N PHE A 1088 30.00 25.95 22.12
CA PHE A 1088 30.81 24.95 21.39
C PHE A 1088 31.29 23.79 22.29
N SER A 1089 30.74 23.65 23.50
CA SER A 1089 30.96 22.52 24.40
C SER A 1089 30.09 21.28 24.08
N VAL A 1090 29.24 21.34 23.04
CA VAL A 1090 28.11 20.40 22.86
C VAL A 1090 28.05 19.73 21.47
N LEU A 1091 29.17 19.41 20.83
CA LEU A 1091 29.15 18.56 19.62
C LEU A 1091 29.74 17.17 19.91
N PRO A 1092 28.93 16.10 19.90
CA PRO A 1092 29.42 14.73 19.82
C PRO A 1092 30.20 14.51 18.53
N TRP A 1093 31.22 13.65 18.57
CA TRP A 1093 32.20 13.46 17.48
C TRP A 1093 31.59 13.01 16.13
N ALA A 1094 30.34 12.55 16.12
CA ALA A 1094 29.62 12.14 14.91
C ALA A 1094 29.16 13.32 14.03
N ASP A 1095 29.08 14.55 14.54
CA ASP A 1095 28.62 15.74 13.79
C ASP A 1095 29.78 16.50 13.09
N PHE A 1096 31.00 15.97 13.10
CA PHE A 1096 32.16 16.64 12.47
C PHE A 1096 32.16 16.61 10.92
N SER A 1097 31.18 15.97 10.27
CA SER A 1097 31.26 15.77 8.82
C SER A 1097 30.94 17.00 7.98
N THR A 1098 30.20 18.03 8.43
CA THR A 1098 29.90 19.19 7.55
C THR A 1098 29.45 20.47 8.29
N ALA A 1099 30.37 21.30 8.81
CA ALA A 1099 30.14 22.75 8.97
C ALA A 1099 31.45 23.50 9.29
N TRP A 1100 31.96 24.36 8.40
CA TRP A 1100 33.06 25.28 8.75
C TRP A 1100 32.86 26.67 8.14
N LEU A 1101 32.94 27.69 9.01
CA LEU A 1101 32.82 29.13 8.70
C LEU A 1101 34.05 29.68 7.95
N LEU A 1102 33.81 30.57 6.99
CA LEU A 1102 34.81 31.32 6.23
C LEU A 1102 35.12 32.70 6.86
N ASP A 1103 36.36 33.14 6.67
CA ASP A 1103 36.86 34.51 6.92
C ASP A 1103 36.11 35.53 6.03
N GLU A 1104 35.39 36.47 6.63
CA GLU A 1104 34.72 37.57 5.94
C GLU A 1104 35.69 38.69 5.54
N ARG A 1105 36.54 38.45 4.52
CA ARG A 1105 37.14 39.56 3.78
C ARG A 1105 36.69 39.56 2.32
N PRO A 1106 35.97 40.59 1.86
CA PRO A 1106 35.62 40.69 0.46
C PRO A 1106 36.91 40.87 -0.36
N ALA A 1107 37.16 39.93 -1.27
CA ALA A 1107 38.04 40.21 -2.40
C ALA A 1107 37.53 41.48 -3.08
N ALA A 1108 38.38 42.49 -3.23
CA ALA A 1108 37.99 43.78 -3.80
C ALA A 1108 37.35 43.58 -5.18
N GLY A 1109 36.01 43.68 -5.26
CA GLY A 1109 35.25 43.53 -6.50
C GLY A 1109 33.93 42.74 -6.41
N PHE A 1110 33.67 41.99 -5.33
CA PHE A 1110 32.41 41.24 -5.15
C PHE A 1110 31.58 41.77 -3.97
N ALA A 1111 30.29 42.04 -4.21
CA ALA A 1111 29.31 42.35 -3.18
C ALA A 1111 28.41 41.11 -2.98
N GLY A 1112 28.61 40.38 -1.88
CA GLY A 1112 27.86 39.17 -1.50
C GLY A 1112 28.73 38.15 -0.75
N SER A 1113 28.13 37.36 0.15
CA SER A 1113 28.79 36.25 0.85
C SER A 1113 28.80 35.01 -0.05
N ALA A 1114 29.96 34.36 -0.22
CA ALA A 1114 30.08 33.08 -0.90
C ALA A 1114 30.81 32.10 0.03
N GLY A 1115 30.18 30.95 0.30
CA GLY A 1115 30.68 29.89 1.16
C GLY A 1115 31.02 28.64 0.36
N PHE A 1116 32.19 28.05 0.62
CA PHE A 1116 32.56 26.73 0.10
C PHE A 1116 32.52 25.72 1.23
N ALA A 1117 31.81 24.62 1.04
CA ALA A 1117 31.83 23.45 1.92
C ALA A 1117 32.33 22.24 1.13
N VAL A 1118 33.14 21.39 1.77
CA VAL A 1118 33.32 20.03 1.27
C VAL A 1118 32.05 19.28 1.62
N SER A 1119 31.24 18.94 0.63
CA SER A 1119 29.97 18.21 0.84
C SER A 1119 30.21 16.71 1.00
N ARG A 1120 31.34 16.20 0.50
CA ARG A 1120 31.69 14.78 0.57
C ARG A 1120 33.21 14.61 0.46
N PHE A 1121 33.79 13.76 1.30
CA PHE A 1121 35.19 13.34 1.18
C PHE A 1121 35.24 11.83 1.43
N GLU A 1122 35.55 11.03 0.42
CA GLU A 1122 35.62 9.57 0.53
C GLU A 1122 37.01 9.06 0.24
N LEU A 1123 37.48 8.15 1.09
CA LEU A 1123 38.75 7.46 0.95
C LEU A 1123 38.47 6.04 0.43
N GLY A 1124 38.71 5.81 -0.86
CA GLY A 1124 38.67 4.48 -1.46
C GLY A 1124 40.00 3.74 -1.30
N ASP A 1125 40.00 2.48 -1.74
CA ASP A 1125 41.22 1.64 -1.72
C ASP A 1125 42.30 2.19 -2.67
N GLU A 1126 41.91 2.72 -3.84
CA GLU A 1126 42.84 3.30 -4.84
C GLU A 1126 42.60 4.79 -5.16
N GLU A 1127 41.50 5.38 -4.70
CA GLU A 1127 41.07 6.74 -5.07
C GLU A 1127 40.64 7.57 -3.84
N ILE A 1128 40.67 8.90 -3.99
CA ILE A 1128 40.16 9.88 -3.02
C ILE A 1128 39.15 10.77 -3.74
N LEU A 1129 37.88 10.69 -3.37
CA LEU A 1129 36.82 11.54 -3.92
C LEU A 1129 36.63 12.76 -3.03
N VAL A 1130 36.56 13.94 -3.66
CA VAL A 1130 36.23 15.20 -2.98
C VAL A 1130 35.11 15.90 -3.74
N GLU A 1131 33.98 16.13 -3.07
CA GLU A 1131 32.90 16.99 -3.58
C GLU A 1131 32.85 18.31 -2.82
N LEU A 1132 32.69 19.39 -3.56
CA LEU A 1132 32.55 20.75 -3.04
C LEU A 1132 31.14 21.26 -3.33
N ALA A 1133 30.49 21.88 -2.35
CA ALA A 1133 29.26 22.65 -2.53
C ALA A 1133 29.56 24.14 -2.35
N LEU A 1134 29.09 24.97 -3.30
CA LEU A 1134 29.18 26.43 -3.24
C LEU A 1134 27.82 27.03 -2.91
N THR A 1135 27.75 27.75 -1.78
CA THR A 1135 26.56 28.52 -1.37
C THR A 1135 26.82 30.01 -1.60
N VAL A 1136 25.97 30.69 -2.38
CA VAL A 1136 26.09 32.14 -2.64
C VAL A 1136 24.89 32.86 -2.03
N GLY A 1137 25.14 33.76 -1.06
CA GLY A 1137 24.14 34.63 -0.46
C GLY A 1137 23.70 35.75 -1.42
N GLY A 1138 22.44 36.16 -1.31
CA GLY A 1138 21.68 36.94 -2.31
C GLY A 1138 22.34 38.16 -2.98
N ALA A 1139 21.82 38.46 -4.18
CA ALA A 1139 22.12 39.59 -5.07
C ALA A 1139 23.54 39.72 -5.66
N ALA A 1140 24.36 38.66 -5.63
CA ALA A 1140 25.63 38.63 -6.36
C ALA A 1140 25.43 38.29 -7.85
N LYS A 1141 26.03 39.10 -8.74
CA LYS A 1141 26.10 38.84 -10.19
C LYS A 1141 26.81 37.51 -10.47
N GLN A 1142 26.21 36.71 -11.34
CA GLN A 1142 26.76 35.46 -11.89
C GLN A 1142 28.12 35.69 -12.57
N GLY A 1143 29.17 35.08 -12.00
CA GLY A 1143 30.48 34.91 -12.62
C GLY A 1143 31.22 33.76 -11.95
N PRO A 1144 32.01 32.97 -12.68
CA PRO A 1144 32.70 31.81 -12.12
C PRO A 1144 33.82 32.21 -11.16
N LEU A 1145 33.88 31.56 -9.99
CA LEU A 1145 35.04 31.62 -9.10
C LEU A 1145 36.08 30.62 -9.61
N ASN A 1146 37.33 31.08 -9.76
CA ASN A 1146 38.45 30.25 -10.21
C ASN A 1146 39.29 29.84 -9.01
N GLY A 1147 39.56 28.54 -8.86
CA GLY A 1147 40.44 27.98 -7.82
C GLY A 1147 41.04 26.65 -8.22
N TRP A 1148 41.90 26.11 -7.36
CA TRP A 1148 42.46 24.76 -7.47
C TRP A 1148 42.25 23.97 -6.19
N LEU A 1149 42.07 22.66 -6.35
CA LEU A 1149 41.87 21.70 -5.28
C LEU A 1149 43.08 20.76 -5.20
N ALA A 1150 43.51 20.48 -3.98
CA ALA A 1150 44.56 19.53 -3.68
C ALA A 1150 44.21 18.68 -2.47
N VAL A 1151 44.92 17.57 -2.33
CA VAL A 1151 44.93 16.71 -1.16
C VAL A 1151 46.32 16.78 -0.54
N GLU A 1152 46.38 17.13 0.75
CA GLU A 1152 47.59 16.96 1.54
C GLU A 1152 47.55 15.60 2.26
N GLY A 1153 48.67 14.89 2.31
CA GLY A 1153 48.85 13.62 2.99
C GLY A 1153 49.83 13.75 4.16
N LEU A 1154 49.64 12.91 5.17
CA LEU A 1154 50.53 12.79 6.32
C LEU A 1154 51.09 11.35 6.40
N ASN A 1155 52.41 11.23 6.35
CA ASN A 1155 53.10 9.99 6.71
C ASN A 1155 53.18 9.88 8.25
N GLU A 1156 53.21 8.65 8.76
CA GLU A 1156 53.27 8.20 10.17
C GLU A 1156 53.32 9.26 11.30
N LEU A 1157 52.51 9.05 12.36
CA LEU A 1157 52.30 9.89 13.55
C LEU A 1157 53.55 10.70 13.99
N GLY A 1158 53.77 11.87 13.38
CA GLY A 1158 54.93 12.73 13.62
C GLY A 1158 55.41 13.60 12.44
N GLY A 1159 54.92 13.39 11.22
CA GLY A 1159 55.31 14.17 10.03
C GLY A 1159 54.66 15.56 9.87
N THR A 1160 55.05 16.31 8.84
CA THR A 1160 54.36 17.53 8.39
C THR A 1160 53.48 17.22 7.18
N TRP A 1161 52.25 17.75 7.14
CA TRP A 1161 51.34 17.62 6.00
C TRP A 1161 51.99 18.12 4.70
N GLU A 1162 52.05 17.27 3.68
CA GLU A 1162 52.59 17.59 2.36
C GLU A 1162 51.53 17.42 1.28
N THR A 1163 51.55 18.22 0.21
CA THR A 1163 50.60 18.07 -0.90
C THR A 1163 50.93 16.80 -1.69
N VAL A 1164 50.04 15.82 -1.65
CA VAL A 1164 50.25 14.49 -2.25
C VAL A 1164 49.47 14.28 -3.55
N ALA A 1165 48.42 15.06 -3.77
CA ALA A 1165 47.71 15.13 -5.04
C ALA A 1165 47.19 16.56 -5.26
N ALA A 1166 47.23 17.09 -6.49
CA ALA A 1166 46.72 18.42 -6.80
C ALA A 1166 46.31 18.52 -8.27
N GLN A 1167 45.24 19.26 -8.57
CA GLN A 1167 45.07 19.84 -9.91
C GLN A 1167 45.96 21.08 -10.02
N GLN A 1168 46.93 21.09 -10.95
CA GLN A 1168 47.87 22.21 -11.07
C GLN A 1168 47.20 23.47 -11.66
N PRO A 1169 47.67 24.69 -11.29
CA PRO A 1169 47.13 25.95 -11.80
C PRO A 1169 47.31 26.21 -13.31
N SER A 1170 48.00 25.32 -14.03
CA SER A 1170 48.14 25.35 -15.50
C SER A 1170 47.03 24.60 -16.24
N ASP A 1171 46.26 23.77 -15.54
CA ASP A 1171 45.06 23.15 -16.08
C ASP A 1171 43.86 24.05 -15.78
N VAL A 1172 42.91 24.07 -16.72
CA VAL A 1172 41.74 24.98 -16.74
C VAL A 1172 41.20 25.20 -15.32
N PRO A 1173 41.17 26.44 -14.79
CA PRO A 1173 40.71 26.68 -13.43
C PRO A 1173 39.30 26.10 -13.25
N LEU A 1174 39.07 25.41 -12.13
CA LEU A 1174 37.73 24.95 -11.78
C LEU A 1174 36.85 26.19 -11.65
N SER A 1175 35.95 26.32 -12.61
CA SER A 1175 34.99 27.39 -12.70
C SER A 1175 33.77 26.99 -11.88
N PHE A 1176 33.71 27.42 -10.63
CA PHE A 1176 32.57 27.14 -9.75
C PHE A 1176 31.41 28.08 -10.11
N MET A 1177 30.34 27.55 -10.71
CA MET A 1177 29.02 28.18 -10.70
C MET A 1177 28.23 27.65 -9.49
N SER A 1178 27.15 28.31 -9.06
CA SER A 1178 26.31 27.81 -7.95
C SER A 1178 25.91 26.35 -8.20
N GLY A 1179 26.29 25.43 -7.30
CA GLY A 1179 26.14 23.98 -7.49
C GLY A 1179 27.24 23.17 -6.78
N SER A 1180 27.34 21.88 -7.10
CA SER A 1180 28.38 20.97 -6.62
C SER A 1180 29.43 20.66 -7.70
N ALA A 1181 30.68 20.44 -7.29
CA ALA A 1181 31.77 20.01 -8.17
C ALA A 1181 32.50 18.82 -7.53
N SER A 1182 32.78 17.79 -8.33
CA SER A 1182 33.40 16.55 -7.86
C SER A 1182 34.76 16.35 -8.54
N VAL A 1183 35.77 16.02 -7.74
CA VAL A 1183 37.13 15.76 -8.22
C VAL A 1183 37.63 14.48 -7.57
N VAL A 1184 38.17 13.58 -8.39
CA VAL A 1184 38.76 12.32 -7.97
C VAL A 1184 40.28 12.43 -8.09
N PHE A 1185 40.98 12.03 -7.03
CA PHE A 1185 42.44 11.93 -6.99
C PHE A 1185 42.84 10.47 -6.86
N THR A 1186 43.92 10.06 -7.53
CA THR A 1186 44.55 8.76 -7.25
C THR A 1186 45.18 8.79 -5.86
N ARG A 1187 44.94 7.75 -5.05
CA ARG A 1187 45.46 7.67 -3.68
C ARG A 1187 46.96 7.36 -3.70
N PRO A 1188 47.82 8.24 -3.16
CA PRO A 1188 49.25 8.00 -3.12
C PRO A 1188 49.62 7.00 -2.00
N ALA A 1189 50.50 6.04 -2.34
CA ALA A 1189 51.00 5.04 -1.40
C ALA A 1189 51.93 5.68 -0.34
N GLY A 1190 51.89 5.16 0.89
CA GLY A 1190 52.76 5.60 2.00
C GLY A 1190 52.19 6.67 2.94
N PHE A 1191 50.94 7.09 2.73
CA PHE A 1191 50.25 8.08 3.56
C PHE A 1191 49.07 7.46 4.31
N ARG A 1192 48.91 7.81 5.60
CA ARG A 1192 47.82 7.28 6.45
C ARG A 1192 46.65 8.23 6.58
N PHE A 1193 46.90 9.54 6.59
CA PHE A 1193 45.87 10.56 6.71
C PHE A 1193 45.92 11.50 5.50
N PHE A 1194 44.77 11.97 5.05
CA PHE A 1194 44.61 12.79 3.84
C PHE A 1194 43.65 13.93 4.11
N ARG A 1195 43.89 15.16 3.67
CA ARG A 1195 42.90 16.25 3.79
C ARG A 1195 42.75 17.03 2.50
N PRO A 1196 41.56 17.51 2.15
CA PRO A 1196 41.40 18.43 1.03
C PRO A 1196 41.88 19.84 1.39
N VAL A 1197 42.44 20.53 0.40
CA VAL A 1197 42.93 21.92 0.47
C VAL A 1197 42.43 22.66 -0.76
N VAL A 1198 41.68 23.74 -0.54
CA VAL A 1198 41.16 24.59 -1.63
C VAL A 1198 41.92 25.91 -1.63
N ARG A 1199 42.35 26.37 -2.81
CA ARG A 1199 42.93 27.71 -2.98
C ARG A 1199 42.28 28.47 -4.13
N MET A 1200 41.89 29.71 -3.87
CA MET A 1200 41.29 30.59 -4.88
C MET A 1200 42.37 31.35 -5.66
N SER A 1201 42.21 31.48 -6.98
CA SER A 1201 43.07 32.29 -7.82
C SER A 1201 42.51 33.72 -7.90
N GLY A 1202 42.96 34.61 -7.00
CA GLY A 1202 42.56 36.01 -7.03
C GLY A 1202 42.81 36.74 -5.72
N GLY A 1203 44.04 37.22 -5.52
CA GLY A 1203 44.40 38.16 -4.45
C GLY A 1203 44.82 37.50 -3.14
N GLY A 1204 46.14 37.38 -2.91
CA GLY A 1204 46.80 37.32 -1.60
C GLY A 1204 46.28 36.35 -0.51
N GLY A 1205 45.40 35.39 -0.82
CA GLY A 1205 44.69 34.58 0.17
C GLY A 1205 45.52 33.41 0.72
N THR A 1206 45.41 33.21 2.03
CA THR A 1206 45.86 32.06 2.81
C THR A 1206 45.21 30.76 2.28
N ALA A 1207 45.95 29.64 2.33
CA ALA A 1207 45.41 28.33 1.98
C ALA A 1207 44.33 27.91 2.99
N LEU A 1208 43.14 27.56 2.51
CA LEU A 1208 42.07 27.00 3.35
C LEU A 1208 42.31 25.50 3.47
N ARG A 1209 42.63 25.06 4.68
CA ARG A 1209 42.90 23.66 5.01
C ARG A 1209 41.68 23.09 5.71
N ALA A 1210 41.14 22.00 5.19
CA ALA A 1210 40.21 21.21 5.98
C ALA A 1210 40.96 20.68 7.23
N PRO A 1211 40.27 20.50 8.37
CA PRO A 1211 40.77 19.63 9.42
C PRO A 1211 41.15 18.27 8.82
N ALA A 1212 42.10 17.56 9.42
CA ALA A 1212 42.31 16.17 9.04
C ALA A 1212 40.97 15.45 9.13
N PRO A 1213 40.52 14.69 8.11
CA PRO A 1213 39.38 13.82 8.30
C PRO A 1213 39.74 12.92 9.48
N THR A 1214 38.92 13.02 10.50
CA THR A 1214 38.95 12.10 11.61
C THR A 1214 38.69 10.71 11.04
N PRO A 1215 39.61 9.76 11.25
CA PRO A 1215 39.40 8.38 10.81
C PRO A 1215 38.14 7.78 11.44
#